data_AF-A0A7W6RLH9-F1
#
_entry.id   AF-A0A7W6RLH9-F1
#
_cell.length_a   1.000
_cell.length_b   1.000
_cell.length_c   1.000
_cell.angle_alpha   90.00
_cell.angle_beta   90.00
_cell.angle_gamma   90.00
#
_symmetry.space_group_name_H-M   'P 1'
#
loop_
_entity.id
_entity.type
_entity.pdbx_description
1 polymer ?
#
loop_
_entity_poly.entity_id
_entity_poly.type
_entity_poly.pdbx_seq_one_letter_code
_entity_poly.pdbx_strand_id
1 'polypeptide(L)'
;MSELEGIFLEKFFLEPGSEGTIGSVSVDDDVLIEIFGAADLDDLQQRFVGTLLKISRLKALLAGEFPPLPGRTPDYLRILMFVCWMQTSKVREEDDTDFREMLGRHTGVNFLGALMRGLNPMWEHLQTYLAKEHGIDLDLPAPQPFRQIGRTLRIAFPTLRDRLAFRRLRQTLGPGRLLDPLEVSRGVRNSRDLVTETMPSFAYNFELFDGAWKRGGREFTETTFWKAWYSIVATHASLEELEIVRGDFGDHEIFRVSPSGDRRPIGDPEGAAKFVPDPIAKAIRNGIVLMEDLGFGRSRATSSMESNLILMHRSRLGECDEGVVVSHDNVNAYWVLANFRNSAESDAPTKSARREIGWRNGIKVGGAAYLGISPFTPILALPDNVTATVSMAGEALAMNALPNGVAFPPGIYAGTATAQANGQYQSILLVPRAAELPVNRRLSFDRFRDIGEDEFHYDTLPSTDTVLDVWPGPRVPACEAMTAIAEALYARTGRGLAFVEALGIIRQGLSETTSGPKEWDILRAFADAGWFDLTLVRNFPAQKLLQRPITVRAGNEVILIDGPTPLAVIEHVESAAKAAGATVELHNGVSEWSLPRMVVRVGDRNVQRDFVERFGYPEDARTRKAQAKQGEQHDAHGYHVVARFDAQRGFFVSRFDDQMPEGLYRLERNEGKRPYLYRSVVGGKPAENFASPSIAILSHHARMSRRLFRYDGSLLVGSASRVVLPSSWAQWASDRTVCNAGLVMRGGTWIYAYPLGSGEVSILSGLIAIERSGTGGTPWIDRFTASASNRGKAIHDGRSGKIRRAGSALEKRN
;
A
#
# COMPACT_ATOMS: atom_id res chain seq x y z
N MET A 1 2.68 -35.73 3.38
CA MET A 1 3.23 -34.67 4.26
C MET A 1 2.05 -34.00 4.98
N SER A 2 2.12 -33.74 6.29
CA SER A 2 1.05 -32.99 6.97
C SER A 2 1.10 -31.51 6.57
N GLU A 3 -0.03 -30.81 6.61
CA GLU A 3 -0.15 -29.39 6.26
C GLU A 3 0.95 -28.51 6.92
N LEU A 4 1.17 -28.66 8.23
CA LEU A 4 2.21 -27.94 8.96
C LEU A 4 3.65 -28.24 8.50
N GLU A 5 3.92 -29.48 8.06
CA GLU A 5 5.25 -29.84 7.54
C GLU A 5 5.47 -29.22 6.15
N GLY A 6 4.40 -29.14 5.35
CA GLY A 6 4.43 -28.43 4.07
C GLY A 6 4.72 -26.94 4.25
N ILE A 7 4.05 -26.29 5.22
CA ILE A 7 4.30 -24.88 5.57
C ILE A 7 5.75 -24.67 6.00
N PHE A 8 6.30 -25.53 6.85
CA PHE A 8 7.70 -25.40 7.27
C PHE A 8 8.70 -25.65 6.14
N LEU A 9 8.42 -26.63 5.26
CA LEU A 9 9.25 -26.88 4.09
C LEU A 9 9.27 -25.67 3.16
N GLU A 10 8.09 -25.13 2.85
CA GLU A 10 7.93 -23.98 1.98
C GLU A 10 8.62 -22.74 2.54
N LYS A 11 8.32 -22.37 3.79
CA LYS A 11 8.81 -21.13 4.41
C LYS A 11 10.29 -21.11 4.72
N PHE A 12 10.84 -22.20 5.24
CA PHE A 12 12.23 -22.20 5.74
C PHE A 12 13.24 -22.80 4.78
N PHE A 13 12.79 -23.44 3.70
CA PHE A 13 13.70 -24.11 2.75
C PHE A 13 13.38 -23.83 1.29
N LEU A 14 12.13 -23.92 0.83
CA LEU A 14 11.84 -23.69 -0.61
C LEU A 14 11.94 -22.21 -0.99
N GLU A 15 11.35 -21.32 -0.19
CA GLU A 15 11.44 -19.87 -0.41
C GLU A 15 12.93 -19.41 -0.40
N PRO A 16 13.74 -19.68 0.64
CA PRO A 16 15.17 -19.31 0.63
C PRO A 16 15.99 -20.03 -0.44
N GLY A 17 15.69 -21.30 -0.73
CA GLY A 17 16.43 -22.09 -1.71
C GLY A 17 16.24 -21.62 -3.16
N SER A 18 15.18 -20.84 -3.44
CA SER A 18 15.00 -20.19 -4.74
C SER A 18 16.04 -19.10 -5.02
N GLU A 19 16.73 -18.61 -3.98
CA GLU A 19 17.74 -17.55 -4.06
C GLU A 19 19.18 -18.09 -4.11
N GLY A 20 19.37 -19.41 -3.93
CA GLY A 20 20.68 -20.07 -3.99
C GLY A 20 20.89 -21.14 -2.91
N THR A 21 22.16 -21.48 -2.65
CA THR A 21 22.54 -22.45 -1.61
C THR A 21 22.13 -21.96 -0.22
N ILE A 22 21.49 -22.81 0.58
CA ILE A 22 21.08 -22.49 1.94
C ILE A 22 22.22 -22.79 2.92
N GLY A 23 22.95 -21.77 3.37
CA GLY A 23 24.01 -21.90 4.38
C GLY A 23 23.57 -21.61 5.82
N SER A 24 22.32 -21.16 6.03
CA SER A 24 21.79 -20.89 7.37
C SER A 24 20.27 -20.98 7.41
N VAL A 25 19.72 -21.28 8.59
CA VAL A 25 18.28 -21.31 8.88
C VAL A 25 17.99 -20.26 9.95
N SER A 26 17.12 -19.30 9.62
CA SER A 26 16.63 -18.32 10.58
C SER A 26 15.16 -18.57 10.87
N VAL A 27 14.84 -18.76 12.14
CA VAL A 27 13.46 -18.95 12.60
C VAL A 27 13.04 -17.72 13.40
N ASP A 28 12.24 -16.88 12.77
CA ASP A 28 11.71 -15.64 13.35
C ASP A 28 10.49 -15.93 14.22
N ASP A 29 10.43 -15.26 15.39
CA ASP A 29 9.30 -15.33 16.30
C ASP A 29 7.99 -14.90 15.61
N ASP A 30 8.04 -13.85 14.77
CA ASP A 30 6.85 -13.30 14.10
C ASP A 30 6.28 -14.27 13.05
N VAL A 31 7.16 -14.98 12.33
CA VAL A 31 6.77 -16.00 11.34
C VAL A 31 6.11 -17.18 12.03
N LEU A 32 6.63 -17.60 13.19
CA LEU A 32 6.00 -18.69 13.95
C LEU A 32 4.68 -18.26 14.58
N ILE A 33 4.58 -17.03 15.10
CA ILE A 33 3.32 -16.46 15.59
C ILE A 33 2.26 -16.50 14.48
N GLU A 34 2.62 -16.16 13.24
CA GLU A 34 1.74 -16.26 12.07
C GLU A 34 1.32 -17.70 11.78
N ILE A 35 2.29 -18.64 11.70
CA ILE A 35 2.03 -20.06 11.40
C ILE A 35 1.08 -20.69 12.45
N PHE A 36 1.24 -20.35 13.73
CA PHE A 36 0.45 -20.92 14.82
C PHE A 36 -0.77 -20.07 15.23
N GLY A 37 -0.95 -18.88 14.64
CA GLY A 37 -1.99 -17.93 15.03
C GLY A 37 -1.95 -17.59 16.52
N ALA A 38 -0.75 -17.45 17.08
CA ALA A 38 -0.54 -17.18 18.50
C ALA A 38 -0.76 -15.70 18.85
N ALA A 39 -1.14 -15.40 20.09
CA ALA A 39 -1.33 -14.03 20.57
C ALA A 39 0.01 -13.36 20.96
N ASP A 40 0.92 -14.13 21.54
CA ASP A 40 2.22 -13.70 22.05
C ASP A 40 3.22 -14.87 22.05
N LEU A 41 4.43 -14.63 22.59
CA LEU A 41 5.50 -15.64 22.66
C LEU A 41 5.15 -16.81 23.59
N ASP A 42 4.38 -16.59 24.65
CA ASP A 42 4.01 -17.63 25.61
C ASP A 42 2.94 -18.55 25.01
N ASP A 43 1.93 -17.98 24.35
CA ASP A 43 0.92 -18.71 23.56
C ASP A 43 1.58 -19.45 22.39
N LEU A 44 2.55 -18.82 21.70
CA LEU A 44 3.33 -19.48 20.65
C LEU A 44 4.05 -20.70 21.22
N GLN A 45 4.75 -20.55 22.34
CA GLN A 45 5.46 -21.65 22.98
C GLN A 45 4.50 -22.80 23.29
N GLN A 46 3.36 -22.52 23.92
CA GLN A 46 2.38 -23.56 24.28
C GLN A 46 1.84 -24.28 23.05
N ARG A 47 1.47 -23.55 22.00
CA ARG A 47 0.94 -24.12 20.75
C ARG A 47 1.99 -24.92 20.01
N PHE A 48 3.21 -24.38 19.88
CA PHE A 48 4.28 -25.07 19.18
C PHE A 48 4.62 -26.37 19.89
N VAL A 49 4.79 -26.35 21.22
CA VAL A 49 5.00 -27.57 22.03
C VAL A 49 3.83 -28.54 21.86
N GLY A 50 2.59 -28.06 21.83
CA GLY A 50 1.39 -28.88 21.58
C GLY A 50 1.38 -29.58 20.22
N THR A 51 2.08 -29.05 19.21
CA THR A 51 2.21 -29.68 17.88
C THR A 51 3.40 -30.63 17.75
N LEU A 52 4.30 -30.65 18.73
CA LEU A 52 5.36 -31.64 18.80
C LEU A 52 4.74 -33.04 18.98
N LEU A 53 5.41 -34.05 18.42
CA LEU A 53 4.97 -35.44 18.56
C LEU A 53 4.87 -35.82 20.05
N LYS A 54 4.02 -36.81 20.37
CA LYS A 54 3.93 -37.37 21.73
C LYS A 54 5.34 -37.52 22.32
N ILE A 55 5.54 -37.03 23.54
CA ILE A 55 6.85 -36.89 24.21
C ILE A 55 7.74 -38.13 24.07
N SER A 56 7.17 -39.33 24.19
CA SER A 56 7.89 -40.60 24.01
C SER A 56 8.48 -40.76 22.61
N ARG A 57 7.74 -40.38 21.57
CA ARG A 57 8.19 -40.40 20.17
C ARG A 57 9.21 -39.30 19.88
N LEU A 58 9.05 -38.11 20.44
CA LEU A 58 10.04 -37.03 20.35
C LEU A 58 11.39 -37.47 20.94
N LYS A 59 11.36 -38.09 22.13
CA LYS A 59 12.56 -38.59 22.80
C LYS A 59 13.26 -39.69 21.99
N ALA A 60 12.51 -40.65 21.44
CA ALA A 60 13.06 -41.71 20.61
C ALA A 60 13.68 -41.18 19.30
N LEU A 61 13.02 -40.22 18.64
CA LEU A 61 13.54 -39.55 17.44
C LEU A 61 14.82 -38.78 17.75
N LEU A 62 14.84 -37.97 18.81
CA LEU A 62 16.04 -37.22 19.21
C LEU A 62 17.17 -38.16 19.66
N ALA A 63 16.87 -39.30 20.28
CA ALA A 63 17.84 -40.32 20.64
C ALA A 63 18.44 -41.06 19.42
N GLY A 64 17.80 -40.96 18.25
CA GLY A 64 18.21 -41.65 17.03
C GLY A 64 17.71 -43.09 16.91
N GLU A 65 16.71 -43.48 17.70
CA GLU A 65 16.09 -44.82 17.66
C GLU A 65 15.26 -45.03 16.38
N PHE A 66 14.76 -43.94 15.79
CA PHE A 66 14.00 -43.93 14.54
C PHE A 66 14.64 -42.97 13.52
N PRO A 67 15.64 -43.41 12.74
CA PRO A 67 16.22 -42.57 11.70
C PRO A 67 15.23 -42.33 10.54
N PRO A 68 15.31 -41.20 9.84
CA PRO A 68 14.52 -40.96 8.62
C PRO A 68 14.76 -42.04 7.56
N LEU A 69 13.69 -42.44 6.87
CA LEU A 69 13.78 -43.44 5.79
C LEU A 69 14.12 -42.76 4.45
N PRO A 70 15.19 -43.19 3.75
CA PRO A 70 15.57 -42.61 2.46
C PRO A 70 14.41 -42.61 1.45
N GLY A 71 14.23 -41.48 0.75
CA GLY A 71 13.22 -41.33 -0.30
C GLY A 71 11.78 -41.09 0.18
N ARG A 72 11.56 -40.95 1.50
CA ARG A 72 10.29 -40.46 2.03
C ARG A 72 10.29 -38.95 2.19
N THR A 73 9.11 -38.34 2.14
CA THR A 73 8.94 -36.92 2.47
C THR A 73 9.25 -36.67 3.95
N PRO A 74 9.99 -35.61 4.32
CA PRO A 74 10.25 -35.24 5.71
C PRO A 74 8.94 -35.06 6.50
N ASP A 75 8.85 -35.68 7.67
CA ASP A 75 7.72 -35.60 8.61
C ASP A 75 8.15 -35.10 10.01
N TYR A 76 9.34 -34.52 10.09
CA TYR A 76 10.03 -34.11 11.30
C TYR A 76 10.55 -32.65 11.25
N LEU A 77 10.18 -31.86 10.23
CA LEU A 77 10.61 -30.47 10.08
C LEU A 77 10.19 -29.63 11.27
N ARG A 78 9.00 -29.87 11.84
CA ARG A 78 8.57 -29.18 13.07
C ARG A 78 9.56 -29.33 14.22
N ILE A 79 10.25 -30.47 14.30
CA ILE A 79 11.26 -30.73 15.33
C ILE A 79 12.52 -29.93 15.02
N LEU A 80 13.00 -29.94 13.78
CA LEU A 80 14.17 -29.15 13.38
C LEU A 80 13.93 -27.64 13.57
N MET A 81 12.76 -27.15 13.18
CA MET A 81 12.37 -25.74 13.35
C MET A 81 12.23 -25.37 14.80
N PHE A 82 11.63 -26.21 15.63
CA PHE A 82 11.56 -25.98 17.07
C PHE A 82 12.96 -25.90 17.70
N VAL A 83 13.86 -26.80 17.31
CA VAL A 83 15.24 -26.80 17.81
C VAL A 83 15.99 -25.54 17.37
N CYS A 84 15.85 -25.09 16.12
CA CYS A 84 16.44 -23.83 15.65
C CYS A 84 15.82 -22.63 16.38
N TRP A 85 14.49 -22.60 16.52
CA TRP A 85 13.76 -21.53 17.19
C TRP A 85 14.21 -21.32 18.63
N MET A 86 14.37 -22.40 19.41
CA MET A 86 14.92 -22.29 20.77
C MET A 86 16.30 -21.62 20.82
N GLN A 87 17.06 -21.63 19.72
CA GLN A 87 18.37 -20.96 19.65
C GLN A 87 18.29 -19.52 19.19
N THR A 88 17.27 -19.17 18.41
CA THR A 88 17.10 -17.86 17.76
C THR A 88 16.05 -16.97 18.42
N SER A 89 15.18 -17.52 19.26
CA SER A 89 14.05 -16.81 19.89
C SER A 89 14.50 -15.77 20.92
N LYS A 90 13.63 -14.80 21.19
CA LYS A 90 13.77 -13.85 22.31
C LYS A 90 13.47 -14.47 23.68
N VAL A 91 12.81 -15.63 23.73
CA VAL A 91 12.47 -16.35 24.98
C VAL A 91 13.71 -16.97 25.65
N ARG A 92 14.81 -17.13 24.92
CA ARG A 92 16.07 -17.63 25.49
C ARG A 92 16.69 -16.60 26.43
N GLU A 93 16.92 -17.01 27.67
CA GLU A 93 17.59 -16.20 28.70
C GLU A 93 19.12 -16.26 28.54
N GLU A 94 19.86 -15.30 29.09
CA GLU A 94 21.32 -15.21 28.91
C GLU A 94 22.10 -16.30 29.66
N ASP A 95 21.49 -16.86 30.71
CA ASP A 95 21.97 -17.96 31.54
C ASP A 95 21.69 -19.36 30.93
N ASP A 96 20.96 -19.42 29.82
CA ASP A 96 20.62 -20.65 29.11
C ASP A 96 21.76 -21.23 28.28
N THR A 97 22.69 -21.88 28.97
CA THR A 97 23.90 -22.46 28.37
C THR A 97 23.74 -23.92 27.93
N ASP A 98 22.90 -24.74 28.59
CA ASP A 98 22.62 -26.12 28.16
C ASP A 98 21.30 -26.24 27.38
N PHE A 99 21.42 -26.63 26.11
CA PHE A 99 20.30 -26.95 25.22
C PHE A 99 19.30 -27.95 25.84
N ARG A 100 19.76 -28.94 26.60
CA ARG A 100 18.90 -30.01 27.15
C ARG A 100 18.01 -29.50 28.27
N GLU A 101 18.52 -28.58 29.06
CA GLU A 101 17.79 -27.93 30.13
C GLU A 101 16.71 -27.01 29.55
N MET A 102 17.07 -26.21 28.54
CA MET A 102 16.14 -25.38 27.77
C MET A 102 15.03 -26.21 27.12
N LEU A 103 15.40 -27.29 26.40
CA LEU A 103 14.43 -28.22 25.82
C LEU A 103 13.49 -28.79 26.89
N GLY A 104 14.03 -29.10 28.07
CA GLY A 104 13.24 -29.62 29.18
C GLY A 104 12.31 -28.60 29.81
N ARG A 105 12.70 -27.33 29.92
CA ARG A 105 11.81 -26.25 30.37
C ARG A 105 10.64 -26.04 29.40
N HIS A 106 10.90 -26.02 28.10
CA HIS A 106 9.83 -25.81 27.12
C HIS A 106 8.87 -26.99 27.00
N THR A 107 9.36 -28.22 27.12
CA THR A 107 8.54 -29.43 26.91
C THR A 107 8.02 -30.08 28.19
N GLY A 108 8.52 -29.65 29.37
CA GLY A 108 8.22 -30.25 30.66
C GLY A 108 8.90 -31.60 30.93
N VAL A 109 9.96 -31.95 30.17
CA VAL A 109 10.56 -33.30 30.15
C VAL A 109 12.07 -33.24 30.32
N ASN A 110 12.64 -34.09 31.19
CA ASN A 110 14.08 -34.10 31.40
C ASN A 110 14.85 -34.76 30.23
N PHE A 111 15.74 -33.98 29.59
CA PHE A 111 16.65 -34.42 28.52
C PHE A 111 18.13 -34.46 28.95
N LEU A 112 18.45 -34.22 30.22
CA LEU A 112 19.82 -34.31 30.75
C LEU A 112 20.41 -35.71 30.48
N GLY A 113 21.63 -35.76 29.96
CA GLY A 113 22.32 -37.00 29.56
C GLY A 113 21.92 -37.58 28.20
N ALA A 114 20.88 -37.05 27.52
CA ALA A 114 20.51 -37.53 26.19
C ALA A 114 21.50 -37.09 25.11
N LEU A 115 21.93 -38.03 24.28
CA LEU A 115 22.94 -37.82 23.25
C LEU A 115 22.38 -37.31 21.93
N MET A 116 21.16 -36.78 21.80
CA MET A 116 20.65 -36.09 20.60
C MET A 116 21.09 -36.64 19.21
N ARG A 117 21.26 -37.97 19.07
CA ARG A 117 21.94 -38.58 17.92
C ARG A 117 21.08 -38.54 16.66
N GLY A 118 19.77 -38.34 16.81
CA GLY A 118 18.84 -38.28 15.69
C GLY A 118 18.87 -36.98 14.89
N LEU A 119 19.43 -35.89 15.42
CA LEU A 119 19.45 -34.59 14.71
C LEU A 119 20.28 -34.63 13.43
N ASN A 120 21.46 -35.26 13.45
CA ASN A 120 22.32 -35.34 12.27
C ASN A 120 21.67 -36.12 11.11
N PRO A 121 21.13 -37.33 11.33
CA PRO A 121 20.36 -38.05 10.32
C PRO A 121 19.17 -37.26 9.76
N MET A 122 18.45 -36.50 10.60
CA MET A 122 17.35 -35.64 10.17
C MET A 122 17.80 -34.54 9.19
N TRP A 123 18.92 -33.87 9.49
CA TRP A 123 19.51 -32.87 8.60
C TRP A 123 20.03 -33.47 7.29
N GLU A 124 20.75 -34.59 7.35
CA GLU A 124 21.29 -35.27 6.16
C GLU A 124 20.19 -35.77 5.22
N HIS A 125 19.13 -36.34 5.80
CA HIS A 125 17.97 -36.75 5.02
C HIS A 125 17.27 -35.53 4.39
N LEU A 126 17.15 -34.41 5.11
CA LEU A 126 16.56 -33.19 4.55
C LEU A 126 17.39 -32.60 3.40
N GLN A 127 18.72 -32.54 3.57
CA GLN A 127 19.65 -32.10 2.51
C GLN A 127 19.49 -32.96 1.26
N THR A 128 19.47 -34.29 1.43
CA THR A 128 19.29 -35.23 0.31
C THR A 128 17.94 -35.06 -0.37
N TYR A 129 16.86 -34.87 0.42
CA TYR A 129 15.52 -34.67 -0.08
C TYR A 129 15.39 -33.36 -0.89
N LEU A 130 15.91 -32.25 -0.37
CA LEU A 130 15.90 -30.95 -1.04
C LEU A 130 16.68 -30.98 -2.35
N ALA A 131 17.88 -31.59 -2.34
CA ALA A 131 18.70 -31.70 -3.54
C ALA A 131 18.03 -32.55 -4.63
N LYS A 132 17.39 -33.66 -4.24
CA LYS A 132 16.79 -34.60 -5.18
C LYS A 132 15.44 -34.13 -5.73
N GLU A 133 14.53 -33.68 -4.87
CA GLU A 133 13.14 -33.40 -5.26
C GLU A 133 12.95 -31.93 -5.69
N HIS A 134 13.80 -31.02 -5.23
CA HIS A 134 13.65 -29.58 -5.47
C HIS A 134 14.88 -28.92 -6.10
N GLY A 135 15.99 -29.63 -6.27
CA GLY A 135 17.23 -29.08 -6.84
C GLY A 135 17.90 -28.02 -5.94
N ILE A 136 17.56 -28.00 -4.65
CA ILE A 136 18.06 -27.01 -3.67
C ILE A 136 19.24 -27.60 -2.92
N ASP A 137 20.34 -26.84 -2.86
CA ASP A 137 21.53 -27.22 -2.09
C ASP A 137 21.47 -26.63 -0.67
N LEU A 138 21.57 -27.51 0.34
CA LEU A 138 21.61 -27.14 1.76
C LEU A 138 23.04 -27.38 2.27
N ASP A 139 23.81 -26.32 2.49
CA ASP A 139 25.19 -26.43 2.96
C ASP A 139 25.20 -26.75 4.46
N LEU A 140 25.43 -28.04 4.77
CA LEU A 140 25.50 -28.53 6.13
C LEU A 140 26.95 -28.68 6.60
N PRO A 141 27.32 -28.12 7.77
CA PRO A 141 28.64 -28.32 8.34
C PRO A 141 28.99 -29.80 8.53
N ALA A 142 30.26 -30.16 8.33
CA ALA A 142 30.74 -31.53 8.50
C ALA A 142 30.42 -32.07 9.91
N PRO A 143 30.03 -33.35 10.05
CA PRO A 143 29.58 -33.90 11.34
C PRO A 143 30.70 -34.04 12.38
N GLN A 144 31.98 -34.07 11.98
CA GLN A 144 33.12 -34.05 12.89
C GLN A 144 33.89 -32.72 12.75
N PRO A 145 34.43 -32.14 13.84
CA PRO A 145 34.49 -32.64 15.23
C PRO A 145 33.25 -32.33 16.10
N PHE A 146 32.11 -31.97 15.52
CA PHE A 146 31.01 -31.36 16.29
C PHE A 146 30.06 -32.40 16.92
N ARG A 147 29.74 -32.23 18.20
CA ARG A 147 28.82 -33.13 18.91
C ARG A 147 27.36 -32.79 18.55
N GLN A 148 26.68 -33.67 17.80
CA GLN A 148 25.21 -33.76 17.65
C GLN A 148 24.52 -32.39 17.43
N ILE A 149 23.97 -31.76 18.48
CA ILE A 149 23.32 -30.43 18.44
C ILE A 149 24.22 -29.34 17.86
N GLY A 150 25.54 -29.49 17.96
CA GLY A 150 26.53 -28.55 17.44
C GLY A 150 26.40 -28.27 15.94
N ARG A 151 25.85 -29.20 15.15
CA ARG A 151 25.55 -28.96 13.72
C ARG A 151 24.35 -28.03 13.56
N THR A 152 23.29 -28.24 14.33
CA THR A 152 22.11 -27.36 14.35
C THR A 152 22.46 -25.94 14.83
N LEU A 153 23.31 -25.81 15.85
CA LEU A 153 23.77 -24.50 16.35
C LEU A 153 24.53 -23.68 15.30
N ARG A 154 25.14 -24.35 14.32
CA ARG A 154 25.98 -23.72 13.30
C ARG A 154 25.23 -23.34 12.05
N ILE A 155 24.07 -23.94 11.82
CA ILE A 155 23.17 -23.55 10.73
C ILE A 155 22.13 -22.52 11.23
N ALA A 156 21.75 -22.55 12.52
CA ALA A 156 20.84 -21.56 13.10
C ALA A 156 21.46 -20.15 13.15
N PHE A 157 20.64 -19.12 12.94
CA PHE A 157 21.05 -17.72 13.08
C PHE A 157 19.85 -16.78 13.37
N PRO A 158 20.00 -15.76 14.24
CA PRO A 158 21.15 -15.47 15.11
C PRO A 158 21.08 -16.26 16.43
N THR A 159 22.17 -16.92 16.78
CA THR A 159 22.34 -17.59 18.08
C THR A 159 22.79 -16.62 19.19
N LEU A 160 22.81 -17.07 20.45
CA LEU A 160 23.36 -16.29 21.57
C LEU A 160 24.80 -15.80 21.30
N ARG A 161 25.61 -16.65 20.64
CA ARG A 161 26.99 -16.31 20.29
C ARG A 161 27.06 -15.18 19.24
N ASP A 162 26.17 -15.20 18.26
CA ASP A 162 26.06 -14.15 17.24
C ASP A 162 25.62 -12.84 17.87
N ARG A 163 24.64 -12.89 18.80
CA ARG A 163 24.20 -11.70 19.56
C ARG A 163 25.34 -11.10 20.39
N LEU A 164 26.18 -11.92 21.02
CA LEU A 164 27.36 -11.44 21.76
C LEU A 164 28.39 -10.79 20.82
N ALA A 165 28.61 -11.34 19.62
CA ALA A 165 29.49 -10.74 18.62
C ALA A 165 28.95 -9.36 18.17
N PHE A 166 27.66 -9.26 17.88
CA PHE A 166 27.02 -7.98 17.57
C PHE A 166 27.11 -6.98 18.72
N ARG A 167 26.93 -7.37 19.98
CA ARG A 167 27.09 -6.43 21.11
C ARG A 167 28.51 -5.88 21.20
N ARG A 168 29.53 -6.70 20.94
CA ARG A 168 30.94 -6.25 20.88
C ARG A 168 31.17 -5.30 19.71
N LEU A 169 30.66 -5.64 18.52
CA LEU A 169 30.72 -4.77 17.34
C LEU A 169 30.09 -3.40 17.62
N ARG A 170 28.94 -3.37 18.31
CA ARG A 170 28.27 -2.15 18.74
C ARG A 170 29.09 -1.31 19.71
N GLN A 171 29.86 -1.92 20.61
CA GLN A 171 30.76 -1.17 21.50
C GLN A 171 31.94 -0.56 20.74
N THR A 172 32.38 -1.19 19.65
CA THR A 172 33.45 -0.68 18.79
C THR A 172 32.99 0.45 17.87
N LEU A 173 31.74 0.39 17.39
CA LEU A 173 31.15 1.40 16.51
C LEU A 173 30.46 2.49 17.36
N GLY A 174 30.93 3.74 17.26
CA GLY A 174 30.30 4.86 17.97
C GLY A 174 28.82 5.06 17.55
N PRO A 175 27.97 5.71 18.39
CA PRO A 175 26.52 5.77 18.19
C PRO A 175 26.07 6.36 16.85
N GLY A 176 26.81 7.33 16.31
CA GLY A 176 26.53 7.93 15.00
C GLY A 176 26.90 7.07 13.79
N ARG A 177 27.48 5.89 13.98
CA ARG A 177 27.96 4.99 12.91
C ARG A 177 27.28 3.61 12.91
N LEU A 178 26.33 3.39 13.82
CA LEU A 178 25.71 2.07 14.02
C LEU A 178 24.81 1.63 12.87
N LEU A 179 24.28 2.57 12.10
CA LEU A 179 23.40 2.33 10.95
C LEU A 179 24.09 2.53 9.60
N ASP A 180 25.39 2.82 9.59
CA ASP A 180 26.17 2.94 8.36
C ASP A 180 26.66 1.55 7.93
N PRO A 181 26.14 0.96 6.83
CA PRO A 181 26.50 -0.38 6.39
C PRO A 181 28.00 -0.50 6.06
N LEU A 182 28.66 0.59 5.65
CA LEU A 182 30.10 0.59 5.39
C LEU A 182 30.90 0.44 6.68
N GLU A 183 30.54 1.20 7.72
CA GLU A 183 31.22 1.12 9.01
C GLU A 183 30.92 -0.20 9.72
N VAL A 184 29.71 -0.76 9.55
CA VAL A 184 29.37 -2.12 10.02
C VAL A 184 30.20 -3.18 9.29
N SER A 185 30.28 -3.12 7.95
CA SER A 185 31.10 -4.04 7.14
C SER A 185 32.59 -3.96 7.53
N ARG A 186 33.13 -2.74 7.63
CA ARG A 186 34.52 -2.50 8.08
C ARG A 186 34.74 -3.01 9.49
N GLY A 187 33.81 -2.77 10.41
CA GLY A 187 33.89 -3.23 11.79
C GLY A 187 34.01 -4.75 11.87
N VAL A 188 33.17 -5.48 11.12
CA VAL A 188 33.25 -6.96 11.07
C VAL A 188 34.55 -7.42 10.42
N ARG A 189 34.96 -6.83 9.28
CA ARG A 189 36.18 -7.22 8.54
C ARG A 189 37.47 -6.94 9.30
N ASN A 190 37.52 -5.85 10.06
CA ASN A 190 38.72 -5.42 10.78
C ASN A 190 38.87 -6.10 12.15
N SER A 191 37.78 -6.65 12.70
CA SER A 191 37.80 -7.37 13.97
C SER A 191 38.01 -8.86 13.77
N ARG A 192 39.27 -9.30 13.77
CA ARG A 192 39.65 -10.72 13.65
C ARG A 192 39.04 -11.62 14.73
N ASP A 193 38.66 -11.07 15.89
CA ASP A 193 38.10 -11.82 17.02
C ASP A 193 36.56 -11.89 17.02
N LEU A 194 35.87 -11.19 16.11
CA LEU A 194 34.41 -11.18 16.04
C LEU A 194 33.85 -12.42 15.33
N VAL A 195 34.50 -12.85 14.25
CA VAL A 195 34.09 -14.02 13.46
C VAL A 195 35.12 -15.12 13.63
N THR A 196 34.69 -16.26 14.18
CA THR A 196 35.56 -17.44 14.35
C THR A 196 35.18 -18.53 13.36
N GLU A 197 36.10 -19.45 13.05
CA GLU A 197 35.87 -20.64 12.20
C GLU A 197 34.69 -21.52 12.67
N THR A 198 34.22 -21.29 13.90
CA THR A 198 33.11 -22.01 14.52
C THR A 198 31.74 -21.33 14.35
N MET A 199 31.66 -20.23 13.57
CA MET A 199 30.44 -19.44 13.33
C MET A 199 30.09 -19.35 11.82
N PRO A 200 29.86 -20.48 11.13
CA PRO A 200 29.63 -20.49 9.68
C PRO A 200 28.33 -19.78 9.27
N SER A 201 27.24 -19.89 10.04
CA SER A 201 26.01 -19.14 9.75
C SER A 201 26.19 -17.62 9.87
N PHE A 202 27.01 -17.13 10.82
CA PHE A 202 27.35 -15.71 10.90
C PHE A 202 28.12 -15.25 9.67
N ALA A 203 29.14 -16.01 9.25
CA ALA A 203 29.93 -15.69 8.07
C ALA A 203 29.08 -15.69 6.80
N TYR A 204 28.25 -16.71 6.60
CA TYR A 204 27.30 -16.81 5.49
C TYR A 204 26.36 -15.60 5.43
N ASN A 205 25.69 -15.27 6.54
CA ASN A 205 24.76 -14.14 6.59
C ASN A 205 25.49 -12.80 6.42
N PHE A 206 26.71 -12.67 6.94
CA PHE A 206 27.55 -11.49 6.72
C PHE A 206 27.94 -11.34 5.26
N GLU A 207 28.29 -12.41 4.55
CA GLU A 207 28.62 -12.37 3.12
C GLU A 207 27.41 -11.98 2.26
N LEU A 208 26.21 -12.46 2.60
CA LEU A 208 24.97 -12.02 1.95
C LEU A 208 24.72 -10.53 2.15
N PHE A 209 24.85 -10.03 3.38
CA PHE A 209 24.79 -8.60 3.69
C PHE A 209 25.87 -7.82 2.94
N ASP A 210 27.11 -8.30 2.98
CA ASP A 210 28.26 -7.61 2.43
C ASP A 210 28.21 -7.51 0.91
N GLY A 211 27.76 -8.58 0.25
CA GLY A 211 27.46 -8.59 -1.17
C GLY A 211 26.28 -7.68 -1.51
N ALA A 212 25.18 -7.74 -0.75
CA ALA A 212 23.99 -6.93 -1.01
C ALA A 212 24.26 -5.43 -0.87
N TRP A 213 24.98 -4.97 0.15
CA TRP A 213 25.26 -3.53 0.28
C TRP A 213 26.27 -3.06 -0.77
N LYS A 214 27.26 -3.89 -1.15
CA LYS A 214 28.25 -3.54 -2.19
C LYS A 214 27.64 -3.43 -3.58
N ARG A 215 26.57 -4.16 -3.87
CA ARG A 215 25.79 -4.02 -5.11
C ARG A 215 25.02 -2.70 -5.19
N GLY A 216 24.92 -1.95 -4.09
CA GLY A 216 24.16 -0.71 -4.00
C GLY A 216 22.66 -0.95 -3.78
N GLY A 217 21.96 0.06 -3.24
CA GLY A 217 20.54 -0.03 -2.88
C GLY A 217 20.29 -0.40 -1.41
N ARG A 218 19.01 -0.62 -1.05
CA ARG A 218 18.59 -0.98 0.32
C ARG A 218 18.35 -2.48 0.51
N GLU A 219 18.66 -3.33 -0.47
CA GLU A 219 18.44 -4.79 -0.35
C GLU A 219 19.14 -5.42 0.87
N PHE A 220 20.27 -4.84 1.29
CA PHE A 220 20.97 -5.27 2.50
C PHE A 220 20.09 -5.19 3.76
N THR A 221 19.08 -4.30 3.80
CA THR A 221 18.18 -4.18 4.96
C THR A 221 17.28 -5.38 5.12
N GLU A 222 17.03 -6.12 4.03
CA GLU A 222 16.22 -7.34 4.06
C GLU A 222 17.00 -8.58 4.50
N THR A 223 18.34 -8.50 4.52
CA THR A 223 19.19 -9.62 4.91
C THR A 223 19.03 -9.95 6.39
N THR A 224 19.08 -11.25 6.72
CA THR A 224 18.99 -11.74 8.09
C THR A 224 20.08 -11.17 8.99
N PHE A 225 21.30 -10.97 8.45
CA PHE A 225 22.39 -10.31 9.17
C PHE A 225 22.00 -8.89 9.61
N TRP A 226 21.49 -8.09 8.68
CA TRP A 226 21.12 -6.71 8.99
C TRP A 226 19.97 -6.68 9.99
N LYS A 227 18.92 -7.49 9.80
CA LYS A 227 17.80 -7.61 10.76
C LYS A 227 18.28 -7.97 12.16
N ALA A 228 19.21 -8.92 12.28
CA ALA A 228 19.79 -9.33 13.57
C ALA A 228 20.67 -8.23 14.20
N TRP A 229 21.61 -7.64 13.44
CA TRP A 229 22.41 -6.49 13.88
C TRP A 229 21.52 -5.35 14.37
N TYR A 230 20.51 -5.07 13.55
CA TYR A 230 19.57 -4.00 13.74
C TYR A 230 18.77 -4.19 15.04
N SER A 231 18.27 -5.39 15.34
CA SER A 231 17.57 -5.70 16.60
C SER A 231 18.40 -5.37 17.86
N ILE A 232 19.73 -5.46 17.76
CA ILE A 232 20.65 -5.18 18.87
C ILE A 232 20.94 -3.68 18.98
N VAL A 233 20.98 -2.96 17.86
CA VAL A 233 21.12 -1.50 17.82
C VAL A 233 19.85 -0.80 18.30
N ALA A 234 18.67 -1.32 17.94
CA ALA A 234 17.35 -0.80 18.30
C ALA A 234 17.09 -0.66 19.81
N THR A 235 17.86 -1.37 20.63
CA THR A 235 17.81 -1.23 22.10
C THR A 235 18.36 0.10 22.61
N HIS A 236 18.93 0.94 21.75
CA HIS A 236 19.39 2.29 22.09
C HIS A 236 18.30 3.33 21.79
N ALA A 237 17.83 4.03 22.83
CA ALA A 237 16.63 4.87 22.77
C ALA A 237 16.75 6.17 21.94
N SER A 238 17.94 6.57 21.50
CA SER A 238 18.22 7.86 20.81
C SER A 238 18.41 7.75 19.29
N LEU A 239 17.86 6.69 18.68
CA LEU A 239 17.99 6.42 17.26
C LEU A 239 16.64 6.40 16.52
N GLU A 240 15.51 6.61 17.20
CA GLU A 240 14.21 6.66 16.53
C GLU A 240 14.14 7.88 15.59
N GLU A 241 13.35 7.76 14.52
CA GLU A 241 13.13 8.83 13.55
C GLU A 241 11.72 9.40 13.73
N LEU A 242 11.56 10.70 13.50
CA LEU A 242 10.24 11.30 13.35
C LEU A 242 9.81 11.15 11.88
N GLU A 243 8.73 10.44 11.64
CA GLU A 243 8.15 10.27 10.31
C GLU A 243 6.71 10.80 10.30
N ILE A 244 6.35 11.48 9.22
CA ILE A 244 4.99 11.90 8.92
C ILE A 244 4.54 11.13 7.70
N VAL A 245 3.40 10.46 7.79
CA VAL A 245 2.79 9.73 6.69
C VAL A 245 1.45 10.38 6.36
N ARG A 246 1.23 10.65 5.08
CA ARG A 246 -0.04 11.15 4.58
C ARG A 246 -1.02 9.99 4.45
N GLY A 247 -2.12 10.07 5.20
CA GLY A 247 -3.24 9.14 5.15
C GLY A 247 -4.19 9.43 3.98
N ASP A 248 -5.21 8.58 3.88
CA ASP A 248 -6.05 8.46 2.68
C ASP A 248 -6.96 9.68 2.44
N PHE A 249 -7.17 10.52 3.46
CA PHE A 249 -8.00 11.72 3.34
C PHE A 249 -7.17 13.02 3.34
N GLY A 250 -5.84 12.91 3.19
CA GLY A 250 -4.91 14.02 3.36
C GLY A 250 -4.63 14.36 4.83
N ASP A 251 -5.04 13.47 5.75
CA ASP A 251 -4.58 13.48 7.14
C ASP A 251 -3.09 13.16 7.20
N HIS A 252 -2.44 13.61 8.27
CA HIS A 252 -1.04 13.32 8.52
C HIS A 252 -0.96 12.55 9.83
N GLU A 253 -0.38 11.37 9.75
CA GLU A 253 -0.09 10.54 10.90
C GLU A 253 1.37 10.73 11.26
N ILE A 254 1.60 11.05 12.51
CA ILE A 254 2.95 11.25 13.03
C ILE A 254 3.37 9.95 13.71
N PHE A 255 4.54 9.45 13.34
CA PHE A 255 5.13 8.26 13.90
C PHE A 255 6.49 8.59 14.49
N ARG A 256 6.79 7.95 15.61
CA ARG A 256 8.16 7.60 15.93
C ARG A 256 8.45 6.25 15.28
N VAL A 257 9.47 6.23 14.45
CA VAL A 257 9.88 5.03 13.72
C VAL A 257 11.14 4.55 14.42
N SER A 258 11.05 3.40 15.08
CA SER A 258 12.27 2.74 15.52
C SER A 258 13.10 2.47 14.27
N PRO A 259 14.43 2.44 14.37
CA PRO A 259 15.17 2.15 13.15
C PRO A 259 14.94 0.70 12.61
N SER A 260 14.11 -0.15 13.28
CA SER A 260 13.65 -1.48 12.77
C SER A 260 12.55 -1.33 11.75
N GLY A 261 12.03 -0.11 11.61
CA GLY A 261 10.81 0.18 10.89
C GLY A 261 9.56 0.01 11.76
N ASP A 262 9.66 -0.30 13.06
CA ASP A 262 8.49 -0.34 13.93
C ASP A 262 7.96 1.08 14.12
N ARG A 263 6.77 1.31 13.60
CA ARG A 263 6.11 2.61 13.69
C ARG A 263 5.23 2.63 14.92
N ARG A 264 5.42 3.63 15.77
CA ARG A 264 4.53 3.91 16.90
C ARG A 264 3.88 5.27 16.69
N PRO A 265 2.54 5.34 16.62
CA PRO A 265 1.85 6.61 16.40
C PRO A 265 2.04 7.55 17.60
N ILE A 266 2.12 8.85 17.33
CA ILE A 266 2.19 9.91 18.34
C ILE A 266 1.27 11.08 17.93
N GLY A 267 0.73 11.80 18.92
CA GLY A 267 -0.19 12.92 18.67
C GLY A 267 0.51 14.21 18.20
N ASP A 268 1.74 14.41 18.65
CA ASP A 268 2.52 15.63 18.43
C ASP A 268 4.02 15.31 18.28
N PRO A 269 4.77 16.06 17.45
CA PRO A 269 6.23 15.89 17.28
C PRO A 269 7.00 15.94 18.59
N GLU A 270 6.54 16.71 19.58
CA GLU A 270 7.12 16.83 20.92
C GLU A 270 7.20 15.47 21.64
N GLY A 271 6.29 14.55 21.34
CA GLY A 271 6.31 13.18 21.85
C GLY A 271 7.52 12.37 21.39
N ALA A 272 8.17 12.75 20.29
CA ALA A 272 9.36 12.10 19.76
C ALA A 272 10.67 12.67 20.36
N ALA A 273 10.65 13.85 20.99
CA ALA A 273 11.87 14.60 21.35
C ALA A 273 12.83 13.87 22.31
N LYS A 274 12.38 12.83 23.03
CA LYS A 274 13.22 12.01 23.91
C LYS A 274 13.84 10.79 23.22
N PHE A 275 13.39 10.47 22.02
CA PHE A 275 13.71 9.22 21.30
C PHE A 275 14.50 9.47 20.00
N VAL A 276 14.45 10.70 19.49
CA VAL A 276 15.16 11.13 18.28
C VAL A 276 16.55 11.71 18.61
N PRO A 277 17.47 11.77 17.64
CA PRO A 277 18.76 12.43 17.81
C PRO A 277 18.65 13.88 18.31
N ASP A 278 19.59 14.31 19.16
CA ASP A 278 19.60 15.64 19.80
C ASP A 278 19.37 16.84 18.87
N PRO A 279 19.95 16.90 17.65
CA PRO A 279 19.68 18.00 16.72
C PRO A 279 18.21 18.09 16.33
N ILE A 280 17.57 16.95 16.06
CA ILE A 280 16.14 16.86 15.72
C ILE A 280 15.31 17.18 16.96
N ALA A 281 15.68 16.68 18.14
CA ALA A 281 15.01 16.99 19.39
C ALA A 281 15.01 18.50 19.70
N LYS A 282 16.11 19.20 19.40
CA LYS A 282 16.21 20.67 19.52
C LYS A 282 15.34 21.39 18.47
N ALA A 283 15.34 20.89 17.24
CA ALA A 283 14.51 21.43 16.16
C ALA A 283 13.00 21.34 16.49
N ILE A 284 12.56 20.19 17.02
CA ILE A 284 11.19 19.98 17.52
C ILE A 284 10.84 21.02 18.59
N ARG A 285 11.69 21.18 19.62
CA ARG A 285 11.47 22.17 20.70
C ARG A 285 11.41 23.62 20.22
N ASN A 286 12.12 23.94 19.15
CA ASN A 286 12.13 25.28 18.55
C ASN A 286 10.93 25.52 17.61
N GLY A 287 10.16 24.47 17.30
CA GLY A 287 8.97 24.56 16.47
C GLY A 287 9.24 24.58 14.96
N ILE A 288 10.45 24.21 14.51
CA ILE A 288 10.85 24.15 13.10
C ILE A 288 11.74 22.93 12.90
N VAL A 289 11.29 21.98 12.08
CA VAL A 289 11.96 20.72 11.79
C VAL A 289 12.07 20.58 10.27
N LEU A 290 13.29 20.40 9.77
CA LEU A 290 13.51 20.09 8.35
C LEU A 290 13.06 18.65 8.08
N MET A 291 12.38 18.44 6.96
CA MET A 291 11.80 17.14 6.61
C MET A 291 12.32 16.71 5.25
N GLU A 292 12.86 15.52 5.10
CA GLU A 292 13.17 14.94 3.79
C GLU A 292 11.92 14.22 3.25
N ASP A 293 11.56 14.48 1.99
CA ASP A 293 10.51 13.70 1.31
C ASP A 293 11.10 12.33 0.91
N LEU A 294 10.53 11.26 1.47
CA LEU A 294 10.92 9.89 1.19
C LEU A 294 10.20 9.33 -0.04
N GLY A 295 9.35 10.12 -0.69
CA GLY A 295 8.39 9.66 -1.68
C GLY A 295 7.20 8.97 -1.02
N PHE A 296 6.18 8.71 -1.83
CA PHE A 296 4.97 8.01 -1.37
C PHE A 296 4.38 8.69 -0.13
N GLY A 297 4.10 10.00 -0.16
CA GLY A 297 3.44 10.69 0.96
C GLY A 297 4.09 10.54 2.34
N ARG A 298 5.36 10.14 2.41
CA ARG A 298 6.12 9.94 3.65
C ARG A 298 7.21 10.99 3.71
N SER A 299 7.34 11.61 4.88
CA SER A 299 8.35 12.61 5.11
C SER A 299 9.03 12.33 6.44
N ARG A 300 10.34 12.49 6.51
CA ARG A 300 11.12 12.16 7.71
C ARG A 300 11.92 13.34 8.18
N ALA A 301 12.01 13.55 9.49
CA ALA A 301 12.87 14.59 10.03
C ALA A 301 14.33 14.37 9.62
N THR A 302 14.95 15.42 9.12
CA THR A 302 16.34 15.42 8.66
C THR A 302 17.09 16.58 9.29
N SER A 303 18.41 16.43 9.41
CA SER A 303 19.33 17.52 9.72
C SER A 303 19.96 18.13 8.47
N SER A 304 19.62 17.63 7.28
CA SER A 304 20.12 18.15 6.01
C SER A 304 19.57 19.56 5.74
N MET A 305 20.46 20.50 5.42
CA MET A 305 20.12 21.89 5.12
C MET A 305 19.48 22.09 3.73
N GLU A 306 19.42 21.05 2.90
CA GLU A 306 18.94 21.13 1.50
C GLU A 306 17.45 20.81 1.34
N SER A 307 16.68 20.70 2.43
CA SER A 307 15.25 20.38 2.33
C SER A 307 14.36 21.62 2.16
N ASN A 308 13.47 21.56 1.16
CA ASN A 308 12.38 22.52 0.95
C ASN A 308 11.11 22.18 1.73
N LEU A 309 11.06 21.01 2.35
CA LEU A 309 9.90 20.54 3.11
C LEU A 309 10.19 20.75 4.59
N ILE A 310 9.36 21.56 5.25
CA ILE A 310 9.56 21.98 6.63
C ILE A 310 8.30 21.71 7.42
N LEU A 311 8.44 20.95 8.50
CA LEU A 311 7.44 20.82 9.54
C LEU A 311 7.62 21.97 10.54
N MET A 312 6.62 22.83 10.69
CA MET A 312 6.73 24.01 11.54
C MET A 312 5.46 24.31 12.31
N HIS A 313 5.58 25.11 13.37
CA HIS A 313 4.41 25.66 14.03
C HIS A 313 3.63 26.59 13.10
N ARG A 314 2.30 26.53 13.20
CA ARG A 314 1.37 27.37 12.47
C ARG A 314 1.61 28.86 12.73
N SER A 315 2.04 29.24 13.93
CA SER A 315 2.44 30.62 14.23
C SER A 315 3.61 31.10 13.37
N ARG A 316 4.56 30.21 13.06
CA ARG A 316 5.72 30.49 12.20
C ARG A 316 5.36 30.56 10.73
N LEU A 317 4.35 29.81 10.29
CA LEU A 317 3.86 29.91 8.91
C LEU A 317 3.32 31.32 8.61
N GLY A 318 2.64 31.95 9.58
CA GLY A 318 2.13 33.32 9.44
C GLY A 318 3.23 34.40 9.42
N GLU A 319 4.46 34.05 9.78
CA GLU A 319 5.64 34.93 9.73
C GLU A 319 6.34 34.87 8.36
N CYS A 320 5.92 33.97 7.45
CA CYS A 320 6.54 33.77 6.14
C CYS A 320 5.93 34.69 5.07
N ASP A 321 6.77 35.22 4.17
CA ASP A 321 6.32 36.11 3.08
C ASP A 321 5.39 35.39 2.08
N GLU A 322 4.35 36.09 1.62
CA GLU A 322 3.43 35.61 0.59
C GLU A 322 4.19 35.35 -0.73
N GLY A 323 4.23 34.08 -1.17
CA GLY A 323 4.85 33.65 -2.42
C GLY A 323 6.11 32.78 -2.28
N VAL A 324 6.63 32.60 -1.06
CA VAL A 324 7.74 31.66 -0.77
C VAL A 324 7.20 30.25 -0.52
N VAL A 325 6.03 30.12 0.09
CA VAL A 325 5.35 28.84 0.32
C VAL A 325 4.63 28.40 -0.97
N VAL A 326 5.03 27.24 -1.52
CA VAL A 326 4.39 26.61 -2.69
C VAL A 326 3.06 25.98 -2.29
N SER A 327 3.07 25.25 -1.19
CA SER A 327 1.92 24.54 -0.65
C SER A 327 2.14 24.24 0.82
N HIS A 328 1.07 24.08 1.59
CA HIS A 328 1.18 23.59 2.95
C HIS A 328 0.00 22.69 3.31
N ASP A 329 0.26 21.72 4.17
CA ASP A 329 -0.73 20.83 4.75
C ASP A 329 -0.76 20.97 6.27
N ASN A 330 -1.94 20.83 6.84
CA ASN A 330 -2.08 20.82 8.29
C ASN A 330 -1.79 19.42 8.82
N VAL A 331 -0.80 19.32 9.71
CA VAL A 331 -0.50 18.05 10.39
C VAL A 331 -1.40 17.90 11.61
N ASN A 332 -1.49 18.95 12.43
CA ASN A 332 -2.44 19.04 13.53
C ASN A 332 -2.86 20.51 13.78
N ALA A 333 -3.39 20.82 14.98
CA ALA A 333 -3.83 22.18 15.32
C ALA A 333 -2.66 23.19 15.38
N TYR A 334 -1.46 22.70 15.72
CA TYR A 334 -0.29 23.52 15.99
C TYR A 334 0.79 23.39 14.92
N TRP A 335 0.88 22.24 14.26
CA TRP A 335 1.92 21.92 13.28
C TRP A 335 1.38 21.86 11.85
N VAL A 336 2.18 22.39 10.93
CA VAL A 336 1.95 22.39 9.49
C VAL A 336 3.17 21.86 8.77
N LEU A 337 2.96 21.09 7.70
CA LEU A 337 3.99 20.62 6.80
C LEU A 337 3.95 21.52 5.56
N ALA A 338 4.94 22.40 5.42
CA ALA A 338 4.99 23.41 4.37
C ALA A 338 6.13 23.11 3.38
N ASN A 339 5.83 23.30 2.10
CA ASN A 339 6.77 23.17 1.00
C ASN A 339 7.15 24.57 0.50
N PHE A 340 8.44 24.86 0.47
CA PHE A 340 9.00 26.16 0.10
C PHE A 340 9.55 26.12 -1.33
N ARG A 341 9.51 27.25 -2.03
CA ARG A 341 10.21 27.40 -3.32
C ARG A 341 11.70 27.19 -3.08
N ASN A 342 12.35 26.46 -3.98
CA ASN A 342 13.80 26.42 -4.07
C ASN A 342 14.32 27.86 -4.12
N SER A 343 14.94 28.33 -3.05
CA SER A 343 15.84 29.48 -3.15
C SER A 343 17.01 29.04 -4.02
N ALA A 344 17.15 29.65 -5.19
CA ALA A 344 18.31 29.43 -6.05
C ALA A 344 19.62 29.70 -5.28
N GLU A 345 20.65 28.91 -5.60
CA GLU A 345 22.06 29.10 -5.26
C GLU A 345 22.46 28.96 -3.77
N SER A 346 22.57 27.71 -3.30
CA SER A 346 23.62 27.37 -2.33
C SER A 346 24.82 26.85 -3.11
N ASP A 347 25.78 27.75 -3.35
CA ASP A 347 27.06 27.49 -4.04
C ASP A 347 28.07 26.75 -3.13
N ALA A 348 27.59 25.87 -2.27
CA ALA A 348 28.43 25.01 -1.43
C ALA A 348 28.60 23.66 -2.13
N PRO A 349 29.83 23.25 -2.52
CA PRO A 349 30.05 21.94 -3.12
C PRO A 349 29.80 20.86 -2.05
N THR A 350 28.60 20.28 -2.06
CA THR A 350 28.24 19.13 -1.25
C THR A 350 29.09 17.96 -1.72
N LYS A 351 29.93 17.38 -0.83
CA LYS A 351 30.58 16.09 -1.11
C LYS A 351 29.52 15.00 -1.11
N SER A 352 28.87 14.80 -2.26
CA SER A 352 27.94 13.71 -2.47
C SER A 352 28.70 12.38 -2.36
N ALA A 353 28.10 11.40 -1.67
CA ALA A 353 28.56 10.02 -1.76
C ALA A 353 28.59 9.64 -3.25
N ARG A 354 29.71 9.11 -3.75
CA ARG A 354 29.92 8.76 -5.17
C ARG A 354 28.69 8.03 -5.73
N ARG A 355 27.86 8.74 -6.50
CA ARG A 355 26.68 8.17 -7.16
C ARG A 355 27.14 7.37 -8.37
N GLU A 356 26.77 6.10 -8.46
CA GLU A 356 27.03 5.31 -9.67
C GLU A 356 26.05 5.71 -10.78
N ILE A 357 26.51 5.61 -12.03
CA ILE A 357 25.70 5.86 -13.23
C ILE A 357 24.57 4.82 -13.26
N GLY A 358 23.31 5.22 -13.41
CA GLY A 358 22.18 4.29 -13.24
C GLY A 358 20.82 4.84 -13.65
N TRP A 359 19.97 4.03 -14.30
CA TRP A 359 18.56 4.38 -14.54
C TRP A 359 17.70 4.18 -13.28
N ARG A 360 16.92 5.19 -12.90
CA ARG A 360 16.06 5.19 -11.69
C ARG A 360 14.68 5.80 -11.94
N ASN A 361 13.78 5.66 -10.97
CA ASN A 361 12.48 6.33 -10.90
C ASN A 361 11.53 6.09 -12.10
N GLY A 362 11.81 5.12 -12.97
CA GLY A 362 10.91 4.72 -14.03
C GLY A 362 9.92 3.65 -13.60
N ILE A 363 8.72 3.67 -14.19
CA ILE A 363 7.71 2.63 -13.94
C ILE A 363 8.08 1.37 -14.72
N LYS A 364 8.32 0.25 -14.03
CA LYS A 364 8.58 -1.04 -14.69
C LYS A 364 7.30 -1.62 -15.29
N VAL A 365 7.41 -2.12 -16.52
CA VAL A 365 6.35 -2.82 -17.26
C VAL A 365 6.88 -4.22 -17.58
N GLY A 366 6.50 -5.21 -16.77
CA GLY A 366 7.04 -6.57 -16.88
C GLY A 366 8.47 -6.73 -16.32
N GLY A 367 9.15 -7.82 -16.68
CA GLY A 367 10.41 -8.25 -16.05
C GLY A 367 11.65 -7.41 -16.35
N ALA A 368 11.68 -6.63 -17.44
CA ALA A 368 12.87 -5.90 -17.87
C ALA A 368 12.62 -4.57 -18.64
N ALA A 369 11.36 -4.17 -18.86
CA ALA A 369 11.03 -2.94 -19.59
C ALA A 369 10.52 -1.84 -18.65
N TYR A 370 10.61 -0.59 -19.11
CA TYR A 370 10.10 0.59 -18.43
C TYR A 370 9.03 1.28 -19.28
N LEU A 371 8.08 1.95 -18.63
CA LEU A 371 7.08 2.76 -19.29
C LEU A 371 7.76 3.97 -19.93
N GLY A 372 7.56 4.11 -21.24
CA GLY A 372 8.14 5.15 -22.07
C GLY A 372 7.26 6.39 -22.18
N ILE A 373 6.31 6.62 -21.27
CA ILE A 373 5.44 7.81 -21.29
C ILE A 373 5.88 8.78 -20.19
N SER A 374 6.16 10.03 -20.54
CA SER A 374 6.42 11.10 -19.57
C SER A 374 5.18 11.39 -18.71
N PRO A 375 5.33 11.70 -17.40
CA PRO A 375 6.57 11.90 -16.66
C PRO A 375 7.14 10.62 -16.02
N PHE A 376 6.68 9.43 -16.43
CA PHE A 376 7.02 8.13 -15.82
C PHE A 376 8.24 7.44 -16.45
N THR A 377 8.89 8.08 -17.41
CA THR A 377 10.15 7.63 -18.00
C THR A 377 11.28 7.62 -16.97
N PRO A 378 12.23 6.67 -17.03
CA PRO A 378 13.37 6.63 -16.11
C PRO A 378 14.27 7.87 -16.19
N ILE A 379 14.89 8.21 -15.07
CA ILE A 379 15.92 9.25 -14.96
C ILE A 379 17.29 8.57 -14.94
N LEU A 380 18.24 9.03 -15.74
CA LEU A 380 19.62 8.59 -15.66
C LEU A 380 20.32 9.38 -14.55
N ALA A 381 20.62 8.73 -13.44
CA ALA A 381 21.46 9.27 -12.39
C ALA A 381 22.91 9.35 -12.87
N LEU A 382 23.57 10.49 -12.60
CA LEU A 382 24.97 10.71 -12.93
C LEU A 382 25.71 11.23 -11.70
N PRO A 383 26.98 10.82 -11.47
CA PRO A 383 27.85 11.47 -10.52
C PRO A 383 28.17 12.91 -10.92
N ASP A 384 28.55 13.73 -9.95
CA ASP A 384 28.88 15.15 -10.14
C ASP A 384 29.97 15.31 -11.21
N ASN A 385 29.78 16.25 -12.14
CA ASN A 385 30.64 16.54 -13.29
C ASN A 385 30.76 15.44 -14.37
N VAL A 386 29.90 14.41 -14.34
CA VAL A 386 29.83 13.43 -15.44
C VAL A 386 28.71 13.78 -16.41
N THR A 387 29.07 13.92 -17.69
CA THR A 387 28.10 14.06 -18.78
C THR A 387 27.77 12.68 -19.36
N ALA A 388 26.52 12.53 -19.79
CA ALA A 388 26.07 11.33 -20.49
C ALA A 388 25.49 11.72 -21.85
N THR A 389 25.70 10.86 -22.82
CA THR A 389 24.95 10.88 -24.09
C THR A 389 23.96 9.74 -24.05
N VAL A 390 22.68 10.03 -24.32
CA VAL A 390 21.64 9.01 -24.42
C VAL A 390 21.29 8.90 -25.89
N SER A 391 21.20 7.68 -26.40
CA SER A 391 20.81 7.39 -27.77
C SER A 391 19.62 6.45 -27.81
N MET A 392 18.76 6.62 -28.80
CA MET A 392 17.65 5.72 -29.10
C MET A 392 17.69 5.36 -30.58
N ALA A 393 17.58 4.06 -30.88
CA ALA A 393 17.70 3.53 -32.25
C ALA A 393 19.00 3.97 -32.99
N GLY A 394 20.06 4.28 -32.24
CA GLY A 394 21.34 4.76 -32.78
C GLY A 394 21.45 6.28 -32.96
N GLU A 395 20.37 7.03 -32.74
CA GLU A 395 20.37 8.50 -32.80
C GLU A 395 20.49 9.12 -31.41
N ALA A 396 21.27 10.20 -31.28
CA ALA A 396 21.43 10.90 -30.01
C ALA A 396 20.15 11.65 -29.63
N LEU A 397 19.67 11.42 -28.40
CA LEU A 397 18.49 12.07 -27.83
C LEU A 397 18.92 13.25 -26.94
N ALA A 398 18.35 14.43 -27.19
CA ALA A 398 18.54 15.59 -26.34
C ALA A 398 17.81 15.38 -25.00
N MET A 399 18.55 15.27 -23.91
CA MET A 399 17.99 15.02 -22.57
C MET A 399 17.87 16.33 -21.78
N ASN A 400 16.89 16.39 -20.87
CA ASN A 400 16.72 17.50 -19.94
C ASN A 400 17.72 17.35 -18.76
N ALA A 401 18.47 18.41 -18.47
CA ALA A 401 19.40 18.43 -17.35
C ALA A 401 18.66 18.47 -16.01
N LEU A 402 19.10 17.64 -15.06
CA LEU A 402 18.69 17.67 -13.66
C LEU A 402 19.93 17.87 -12.78
N PRO A 403 19.79 18.38 -11.54
CA PRO A 403 20.92 18.61 -10.64
C PRO A 403 21.83 17.39 -10.41
N ASN A 404 21.34 16.19 -10.71
CA ASN A 404 21.97 14.92 -10.36
C ASN A 404 21.76 13.84 -11.44
N GLY A 405 21.64 14.24 -12.71
CA GLY A 405 21.35 13.33 -13.80
C GLY A 405 20.73 14.00 -15.01
N VAL A 406 20.16 13.18 -15.90
CA VAL A 406 19.41 13.63 -17.07
C VAL A 406 18.09 12.88 -17.18
N ALA A 407 17.04 13.56 -17.64
CA ALA A 407 15.71 13.00 -17.83
C ALA A 407 15.28 13.09 -19.30
N PHE A 408 14.40 12.18 -19.72
CA PHE A 408 13.79 12.28 -21.03
C PHE A 408 12.97 13.57 -21.12
N PRO A 409 12.94 14.24 -22.28
CA PRO A 409 12.00 15.33 -22.49
C PRO A 409 10.55 14.80 -22.46
N PRO A 410 9.55 15.68 -22.28
CA PRO A 410 8.14 15.28 -22.38
C PRO A 410 7.87 14.57 -23.72
N GLY A 411 7.32 13.37 -23.66
CA GLY A 411 7.00 12.60 -24.86
C GLY A 411 6.66 11.13 -24.60
N ILE A 412 6.54 10.39 -25.70
CA ILE A 412 6.30 8.94 -25.72
C ILE A 412 7.47 8.27 -26.44
N TYR A 413 8.07 7.28 -25.79
CA TYR A 413 9.29 6.61 -26.19
C TYR A 413 9.05 5.10 -26.31
N ALA A 414 9.61 4.51 -27.37
CA ALA A 414 9.55 3.08 -27.63
C ALA A 414 10.89 2.57 -28.14
N GLY A 415 11.35 1.43 -27.62
CA GLY A 415 12.60 0.80 -28.01
C GLY A 415 13.72 0.98 -26.99
N THR A 416 14.93 0.59 -27.36
CA THR A 416 16.09 0.60 -26.46
C THR A 416 16.71 1.99 -26.37
N ALA A 417 16.81 2.53 -25.15
CA ALA A 417 17.58 3.72 -24.85
C ALA A 417 18.92 3.32 -24.23
N THR A 418 20.01 3.79 -24.83
CA THR A 418 21.39 3.48 -24.42
C THR A 418 22.07 4.75 -23.94
N ALA A 419 22.39 4.79 -22.65
CA ALA A 419 23.22 5.82 -22.05
C ALA A 419 24.70 5.44 -22.13
N GLN A 420 25.53 6.37 -22.60
CA GLN A 420 26.98 6.29 -22.55
C GLN A 420 27.52 7.41 -21.66
N ALA A 421 28.19 7.03 -20.57
CA ALA A 421 28.82 7.94 -19.64
C ALA A 421 30.11 7.32 -19.10
N ASN A 422 31.22 8.07 -19.14
CA ASN A 422 32.53 7.65 -18.62
C ASN A 422 33.00 6.25 -19.12
N GLY A 423 32.73 5.93 -20.39
CA GLY A 423 33.06 4.63 -21.00
C GLY A 423 32.16 3.46 -20.60
N GLN A 424 31.16 3.68 -19.73
CA GLN A 424 30.13 2.70 -19.40
C GLN A 424 28.91 2.86 -20.30
N TYR A 425 28.29 1.73 -20.65
CA TYR A 425 27.05 1.66 -21.40
C TYR A 425 25.94 1.09 -20.52
N GLN A 426 24.81 1.77 -20.46
CA GLN A 426 23.60 1.28 -19.79
C GLN A 426 22.41 1.37 -20.72
N SER A 427 21.81 0.22 -21.00
CA SER A 427 20.66 0.12 -21.89
C SER A 427 19.40 -0.24 -21.10
N ILE A 428 18.30 0.40 -21.45
CA ILE A 428 16.95 0.09 -20.95
C ILE A 428 16.00 -0.07 -22.14
N LEU A 429 14.98 -0.92 -21.97
CA LEU A 429 13.89 -1.03 -22.94
C LEU A 429 12.73 -0.14 -22.49
N LEU A 430 12.31 0.79 -23.34
CA LEU A 430 11.13 1.63 -23.15
C LEU A 430 9.96 1.05 -23.95
N VAL A 431 8.81 0.92 -23.31
CA VAL A 431 7.55 0.53 -23.95
C VAL A 431 6.53 1.65 -23.79
N PRO A 432 5.84 2.06 -24.87
CA PRO A 432 4.94 3.20 -24.81
C PRO A 432 3.61 2.87 -24.13
N ARG A 433 3.37 1.61 -23.73
CA ARG A 433 2.09 1.12 -23.23
C ARG A 433 2.30 0.07 -22.15
N ALA A 434 1.40 0.04 -21.18
CA ALA A 434 1.34 -1.00 -20.19
C ALA A 434 0.85 -2.31 -20.84
N ALA A 435 1.59 -3.40 -20.62
CA ALA A 435 1.23 -4.71 -21.16
C ALA A 435 0.00 -5.29 -20.46
N GLU A 436 -0.91 -5.91 -21.23
CA GLU A 436 -2.07 -6.60 -20.67
C GLU A 436 -1.65 -7.68 -19.66
N LEU A 437 -2.28 -7.66 -18.49
CA LEU A 437 -1.98 -8.59 -17.42
C LEU A 437 -2.92 -9.80 -17.45
N PRO A 438 -2.40 -11.04 -17.59
CA PRO A 438 -3.24 -12.23 -17.56
C PRO A 438 -3.86 -12.42 -16.16
N VAL A 439 -5.05 -13.04 -16.11
CA VAL A 439 -5.83 -13.18 -14.87
C VAL A 439 -5.04 -13.87 -13.75
N ASN A 440 -4.24 -14.89 -14.09
CA ASN A 440 -3.40 -15.63 -13.13
C ASN A 440 -2.22 -14.82 -12.53
N ARG A 441 -1.86 -13.69 -13.14
CA ARG A 441 -0.84 -12.77 -12.62
C ARG A 441 -1.44 -11.62 -11.81
N ARG A 442 -2.78 -11.51 -11.76
CA ARG A 442 -3.48 -10.48 -11.00
C ARG A 442 -3.76 -10.96 -9.57
N LEU A 443 -3.51 -10.08 -8.59
CA LEU A 443 -3.99 -10.30 -7.23
C LEU A 443 -5.48 -9.92 -7.18
N SER A 444 -6.34 -10.93 -7.05
CA SER A 444 -7.79 -10.71 -6.96
C SER A 444 -8.20 -10.22 -5.58
N PHE A 445 -9.32 -9.49 -5.55
CA PHE A 445 -10.05 -9.18 -4.32
C PHE A 445 -10.50 -10.47 -3.64
N ASP A 446 -10.18 -10.63 -2.36
CA ASP A 446 -10.59 -11.77 -1.55
C ASP A 446 -11.35 -11.28 -0.32
N ARG A 447 -12.64 -11.60 -0.20
CA ARG A 447 -13.50 -11.17 0.92
C ARG A 447 -13.01 -11.63 2.30
N PHE A 448 -12.22 -12.70 2.37
CA PHE A 448 -11.63 -13.21 3.61
C PHE A 448 -10.40 -12.43 4.06
N ARG A 449 -9.70 -11.77 3.13
CA ARG A 449 -8.49 -11.00 3.40
C ARG A 449 -8.70 -9.50 3.29
N ASP A 450 -9.61 -9.09 2.42
CA ASP A 450 -9.78 -7.73 1.93
C ASP A 450 -11.19 -7.23 2.30
N ILE A 451 -11.26 -5.96 2.72
CA ILE A 451 -12.50 -5.20 2.89
C ILE A 451 -12.49 -4.11 1.82
N GLY A 452 -13.44 -4.13 0.90
CA GLY A 452 -13.59 -3.04 -0.06
C GLY A 452 -14.04 -1.76 0.62
N GLU A 453 -13.64 -0.61 0.08
CA GLU A 453 -14.09 0.72 0.53
C GLU A 453 -15.61 0.82 0.57
N ASP A 454 -16.35 0.11 -0.29
CA ASP A 454 -17.81 0.09 -0.31
C ASP A 454 -18.45 -0.77 0.80
N GLU A 455 -17.66 -1.54 1.56
CA GLU A 455 -18.12 -2.53 2.54
C GLU A 455 -19.32 -3.37 2.07
N PHE A 456 -20.48 -3.20 2.71
CA PHE A 456 -21.71 -3.93 2.46
C PHE A 456 -22.44 -3.47 1.19
N HIS A 457 -21.97 -2.41 0.54
CA HIS A 457 -22.41 -1.95 -0.79
C HIS A 457 -21.53 -2.47 -1.93
N TYR A 458 -20.42 -3.15 -1.62
CA TYR A 458 -19.52 -3.74 -2.61
C TYR A 458 -20.27 -4.69 -3.56
N ASP A 459 -20.10 -4.49 -4.86
CA ASP A 459 -20.79 -5.20 -5.95
C ASP A 459 -22.32 -5.19 -5.84
N THR A 460 -22.90 -4.10 -5.31
CA THR A 460 -24.35 -3.88 -5.32
C THR A 460 -24.76 -2.83 -6.35
N LEU A 461 -25.94 -3.01 -6.95
CA LEU A 461 -26.49 -2.12 -7.96
C LEU A 461 -27.76 -1.44 -7.45
N PRO A 462 -27.91 -0.10 -7.55
CA PRO A 462 -29.16 0.59 -7.25
C PRO A 462 -30.38 0.03 -8.00
N SER A 463 -30.19 -0.42 -9.24
CA SER A 463 -31.17 -1.16 -10.03
C SER A 463 -30.49 -2.26 -10.85
N THR A 464 -31.18 -3.38 -11.04
CA THR A 464 -30.74 -4.48 -11.91
C THR A 464 -31.14 -4.28 -13.37
N ASP A 465 -31.82 -3.17 -13.68
CA ASP A 465 -32.19 -2.81 -15.04
C ASP A 465 -30.96 -2.38 -15.86
N THR A 466 -30.86 -2.91 -17.07
CA THR A 466 -29.76 -2.71 -18.02
C THR A 466 -30.06 -1.68 -19.10
N VAL A 467 -31.13 -0.87 -18.96
CA VAL A 467 -31.42 0.23 -19.88
C VAL A 467 -30.27 1.24 -19.91
N LEU A 468 -29.81 1.56 -21.11
CA LEU A 468 -28.88 2.66 -21.37
C LEU A 468 -29.66 3.97 -21.55
N ASP A 469 -29.25 4.99 -20.82
CA ASP A 469 -29.74 6.36 -20.95
C ASP A 469 -28.52 7.29 -21.11
N VAL A 470 -28.01 7.36 -22.35
CA VAL A 470 -26.76 8.05 -22.68
C VAL A 470 -26.82 9.48 -22.18
N TRP A 471 -25.86 9.86 -21.32
CA TRP A 471 -25.86 11.20 -20.74
C TRP A 471 -25.69 12.28 -21.83
N PRO A 472 -26.60 13.27 -21.87
CA PRO A 472 -26.66 14.25 -22.96
C PRO A 472 -25.74 15.46 -22.75
N GLY A 473 -24.98 15.49 -21.64
CA GLY A 473 -24.09 16.61 -21.32
C GLY A 473 -22.82 16.64 -22.18
N PRO A 474 -22.02 17.72 -22.05
CA PRO A 474 -20.77 17.87 -22.78
C PRO A 474 -19.76 16.82 -22.35
N ARG A 475 -19.12 16.18 -23.32
CA ARG A 475 -18.10 15.15 -23.10
C ARG A 475 -16.73 15.64 -23.55
N VAL A 476 -15.71 15.38 -22.75
CA VAL A 476 -14.36 15.92 -22.98
C VAL A 476 -13.36 14.75 -23.00
N PRO A 477 -12.47 14.66 -24.01
CA PRO A 477 -11.39 13.68 -24.02
C PRO A 477 -10.52 13.79 -22.78
N ALA A 478 -10.02 12.65 -22.28
CA ALA A 478 -9.06 12.64 -21.18
C ALA A 478 -7.78 13.39 -21.59
N CYS A 479 -7.20 14.17 -20.66
CA CYS A 479 -5.92 14.82 -20.91
C CYS A 479 -4.77 13.81 -20.94
N GLU A 480 -3.62 14.24 -21.50
CA GLU A 480 -2.42 13.39 -21.59
C GLU A 480 -1.93 12.93 -20.21
N ALA A 481 -1.98 13.81 -19.20
CA ALA A 481 -1.61 13.47 -17.83
C ALA A 481 -2.50 12.37 -17.23
N MET A 482 -3.82 12.43 -17.43
CA MET A 482 -4.75 11.38 -16.98
C MET A 482 -4.46 10.04 -17.67
N THR A 483 -4.15 10.09 -18.98
CA THR A 483 -3.78 8.90 -19.76
C THR A 483 -2.46 8.29 -19.28
N ALA A 484 -1.44 9.11 -19.04
CA ALA A 484 -0.15 8.65 -18.51
C ALA A 484 -0.29 8.03 -17.10
N ILE A 485 -1.10 8.66 -16.23
CA ILE A 485 -1.41 8.13 -14.89
C ILE A 485 -2.11 6.77 -15.01
N ALA A 486 -3.05 6.64 -15.96
CA ALA A 486 -3.78 5.39 -16.19
C ALA A 486 -2.83 4.24 -16.57
N GLU A 487 -1.91 4.47 -17.51
CA GLU A 487 -0.90 3.49 -17.92
C GLU A 487 0.02 3.10 -16.75
N ALA A 488 0.49 4.07 -15.98
CA ALA A 488 1.39 3.85 -14.85
C ALA A 488 0.71 3.06 -13.71
N LEU A 489 -0.52 3.44 -13.34
CA LEU A 489 -1.29 2.73 -12.32
C LEU A 489 -1.61 1.31 -12.78
N TYR A 490 -2.04 1.10 -14.03
CA TYR A 490 -2.30 -0.24 -14.56
C TYR A 490 -1.05 -1.12 -14.51
N ALA A 491 0.11 -0.62 -14.95
CA ALA A 491 1.36 -1.37 -14.95
C ALA A 491 1.80 -1.82 -13.55
N ARG A 492 1.55 -1.01 -12.52
CA ARG A 492 2.01 -1.26 -11.14
C ARG A 492 1.03 -2.06 -10.28
N THR A 493 -0.26 -2.04 -10.60
CA THR A 493 -1.32 -2.62 -9.74
C THR A 493 -1.54 -4.13 -9.88
N GLY A 494 -0.88 -4.79 -10.83
CA GLY A 494 -1.08 -6.22 -11.09
C GLY A 494 -0.99 -7.14 -9.87
N ARG A 495 -0.05 -6.90 -8.94
CA ARG A 495 0.12 -7.69 -7.70
C ARG A 495 -0.46 -7.01 -6.45
N GLY A 496 -1.32 -6.02 -6.66
CA GLY A 496 -1.71 -5.08 -5.63
C GLY A 496 -0.69 -3.95 -5.49
N LEU A 497 -1.18 -2.73 -5.30
CA LEU A 497 -0.34 -1.55 -5.13
C LEU A 497 -0.65 -0.92 -3.78
N ALA A 498 0.38 -0.59 -2.99
CA ALA A 498 0.16 0.15 -1.75
C ALA A 498 -0.54 1.48 -2.08
N PHE A 499 -1.53 1.84 -1.28
CA PHE A 499 -2.32 3.06 -1.51
C PHE A 499 -1.45 4.31 -1.66
N VAL A 500 -0.45 4.40 -0.80
CA VAL A 500 0.51 5.49 -0.75
C VAL A 500 1.42 5.52 -1.99
N GLU A 501 1.73 4.37 -2.57
CA GLU A 501 2.47 4.27 -3.83
C GLU A 501 1.64 4.81 -5.00
N ALA A 502 0.34 4.50 -5.03
CA ALA A 502 -0.58 5.00 -6.05
C ALA A 502 -0.69 6.53 -6.03
N LEU A 503 -0.78 7.15 -4.84
CA LEU A 503 -0.77 8.61 -4.72
C LEU A 503 0.56 9.22 -5.21
N GLY A 504 1.69 8.54 -4.99
CA GLY A 504 2.99 8.96 -5.51
C GLY A 504 3.02 9.00 -7.04
N ILE A 505 2.49 7.96 -7.69
CA ILE A 505 2.35 7.90 -9.16
C ILE A 505 1.45 9.04 -9.66
N ILE A 506 0.30 9.26 -9.03
CA ILE A 506 -0.62 10.33 -9.42
C ILE A 506 0.04 11.71 -9.27
N ARG A 507 0.75 11.96 -8.16
CA ARG A 507 1.45 13.23 -7.94
C ARG A 507 2.51 13.49 -9.01
N GLN A 508 3.26 12.45 -9.38
CA GLN A 508 4.23 12.56 -10.47
C GLN A 508 3.54 12.90 -11.80
N GLY A 509 2.42 12.23 -12.13
CA GLY A 509 1.62 12.57 -13.32
C GLY A 509 1.02 13.98 -13.32
N LEU A 510 0.74 14.55 -12.14
CA LEU A 510 0.24 15.92 -11.98
C LEU A 510 1.34 16.99 -11.95
N SER A 511 2.63 16.61 -11.86
CA SER A 511 3.74 17.54 -11.64
C SER A 511 3.88 18.66 -12.69
N GLU A 512 3.47 18.40 -13.93
CA GLU A 512 3.51 19.38 -15.02
C GLU A 512 2.24 20.25 -15.09
N THR A 513 1.25 19.99 -14.23
CA THR A 513 -0.03 20.71 -14.21
C THR A 513 -0.02 21.83 -13.17
N THR A 514 -0.15 23.08 -13.58
CA THR A 514 -0.12 24.27 -12.69
C THR A 514 -1.37 24.44 -11.81
N SER A 515 -2.51 23.84 -12.20
CA SER A 515 -3.78 23.90 -11.46
C SER A 515 -4.52 22.55 -11.48
N GLY A 516 -3.80 21.46 -11.20
CA GLY A 516 -4.35 20.11 -11.25
C GLY A 516 -5.34 19.78 -10.11
N PRO A 517 -6.21 18.77 -10.30
CA PRO A 517 -6.97 18.13 -9.24
C PRO A 517 -6.11 17.61 -8.07
N LYS A 518 -6.75 17.32 -6.94
CA LYS A 518 -6.09 16.62 -5.82
C LYS A 518 -5.86 15.15 -6.17
N GLU A 519 -4.79 14.55 -5.63
CA GLU A 519 -4.42 13.17 -5.97
C GLU A 519 -5.52 12.16 -5.62
N TRP A 520 -6.20 12.37 -4.49
CA TRP A 520 -7.33 11.52 -4.07
C TRP A 520 -8.49 11.53 -5.06
N ASP A 521 -8.83 12.70 -5.61
CA ASP A 521 -9.99 12.82 -6.49
C ASP A 521 -9.70 12.16 -7.85
N ILE A 522 -8.44 12.19 -8.30
CA ILE A 522 -7.97 11.41 -9.45
C ILE A 522 -8.11 9.92 -9.15
N LEU A 523 -7.61 9.45 -8.01
CA LEU A 523 -7.73 8.05 -7.62
C LEU A 523 -9.20 7.60 -7.53
N ARG A 524 -10.07 8.48 -7.02
CA ARG A 524 -11.51 8.26 -6.97
C ARG A 524 -12.11 8.07 -8.36
N ALA A 525 -11.67 8.85 -9.35
CA ALA A 525 -12.11 8.69 -10.75
C ALA A 525 -11.78 7.30 -11.31
N PHE A 526 -10.63 6.72 -10.95
CA PHE A 526 -10.28 5.34 -11.33
C PHE A 526 -11.16 4.31 -10.61
N ALA A 527 -11.41 4.48 -9.31
CA ALA A 527 -12.28 3.57 -8.55
C ALA A 527 -13.72 3.59 -9.09
N ASP A 528 -14.29 4.78 -9.34
CA ASP A 528 -15.64 4.96 -9.86
C ASP A 528 -15.80 4.51 -11.31
N ALA A 529 -14.73 4.56 -12.11
CA ALA A 529 -14.70 3.98 -13.45
C ALA A 529 -14.58 2.44 -13.45
N GLY A 530 -14.43 1.82 -12.28
CA GLY A 530 -14.30 0.36 -12.13
C GLY A 530 -12.90 -0.16 -12.47
N TRP A 531 -11.86 0.66 -12.44
CA TRP A 531 -10.49 0.19 -12.66
C TRP A 531 -9.92 -0.51 -11.43
N PHE A 532 -10.15 0.05 -10.24
CA PHE A 532 -9.53 -0.44 -9.00
C PHE A 532 -10.55 -0.63 -7.89
N ASP A 533 -10.37 -1.69 -7.11
CA ASP A 533 -10.93 -1.79 -5.78
C ASP A 533 -9.96 -1.13 -4.80
N LEU A 534 -10.44 -0.11 -4.08
CA LEU A 534 -9.75 0.44 -2.92
C LEU A 534 -10.06 -0.48 -1.73
N THR A 535 -9.02 -1.08 -1.14
CA THR A 535 -9.20 -2.14 -0.14
C THR A 535 -8.39 -1.92 1.12
N LEU A 536 -8.99 -2.27 2.25
CA LEU A 536 -8.36 -2.44 3.55
C LEU A 536 -8.03 -3.91 3.79
N VAL A 537 -6.87 -4.23 4.35
CA VAL A 537 -6.50 -5.62 4.67
C VAL A 537 -7.02 -5.99 6.07
N ARG A 538 -7.84 -7.04 6.19
CA ARG A 538 -8.53 -7.40 7.47
C ARG A 538 -7.60 -7.65 8.66
N ASN A 539 -6.38 -8.10 8.40
CA ASN A 539 -5.38 -8.45 9.41
C ASN A 539 -4.11 -7.58 9.30
N PHE A 540 -4.20 -6.44 8.61
CA PHE A 540 -3.11 -5.46 8.61
C PHE A 540 -3.66 -4.06 8.30
N PRO A 541 -3.28 -2.99 9.02
CA PRO A 541 -3.75 -1.64 8.74
C PRO A 541 -3.07 -1.02 7.49
N ALA A 542 -3.00 -1.77 6.39
CA ALA A 542 -2.62 -1.24 5.09
C ALA A 542 -3.82 -1.18 4.16
N GLN A 543 -3.75 -0.15 3.32
CA GLN A 543 -4.58 -0.04 2.14
C GLN A 543 -3.80 -0.42 0.90
N LYS A 544 -4.50 -1.11 0.01
CA LYS A 544 -3.98 -1.45 -1.31
C LYS A 544 -5.05 -1.25 -2.36
N LEU A 545 -4.60 -0.86 -3.54
CA LEU A 545 -5.39 -0.87 -4.77
C LEU A 545 -5.26 -2.27 -5.36
N LEU A 546 -6.41 -2.89 -5.65
CA LEU A 546 -6.47 -4.12 -6.43
C LEU A 546 -7.09 -3.83 -7.78
N GLN A 547 -6.48 -4.35 -8.85
CA GLN A 547 -7.00 -4.20 -10.19
C GLN A 547 -8.26 -5.06 -10.39
N ARG A 548 -9.37 -4.44 -10.80
CA ARG A 548 -10.59 -5.18 -11.14
C ARG A 548 -10.39 -6.00 -12.42
N PRO A 549 -11.08 -7.15 -12.57
CA PRO A 549 -11.05 -7.90 -13.81
C PRO A 549 -11.66 -7.08 -14.96
N ILE A 550 -11.18 -7.33 -16.17
CA ILE A 550 -11.85 -6.83 -17.38
C ILE A 550 -12.99 -7.79 -17.65
N THR A 551 -14.17 -7.25 -17.87
CA THR A 551 -15.41 -8.01 -18.11
C THR A 551 -16.20 -7.37 -19.24
N VAL A 552 -17.07 -8.15 -19.86
CA VAL A 552 -18.02 -7.65 -20.86
C VAL A 552 -19.44 -7.69 -20.33
N ARG A 553 -20.27 -6.73 -20.74
CA ARG A 553 -21.71 -6.77 -20.48
C ARG A 553 -22.46 -6.71 -21.80
N ALA A 554 -23.04 -7.85 -22.19
CA ALA A 554 -23.81 -7.97 -23.41
C ALA A 554 -25.23 -7.38 -23.25
N GLY A 555 -25.55 -6.39 -24.07
CA GLY A 555 -26.90 -5.90 -24.32
C GLY A 555 -27.43 -6.41 -25.67
N ASN A 556 -28.59 -5.91 -26.12
CA ASN A 556 -29.19 -6.39 -27.38
C ASN A 556 -28.39 -6.00 -28.64
N GLU A 557 -27.84 -4.78 -28.69
CA GLU A 557 -27.12 -4.23 -29.86
C GLU A 557 -25.77 -3.61 -29.48
N VAL A 558 -25.38 -3.77 -28.22
CA VAL A 558 -24.22 -3.12 -27.62
C VAL A 558 -23.56 -4.05 -26.62
N ILE A 559 -22.24 -3.97 -26.52
CA ILE A 559 -21.46 -4.62 -25.48
C ILE A 559 -20.67 -3.53 -24.78
N LEU A 560 -20.84 -3.42 -23.47
CA LEU A 560 -20.01 -2.54 -22.64
C LEU A 560 -18.76 -3.29 -22.20
N ILE A 561 -17.62 -2.61 -22.27
CA ILE A 561 -16.37 -3.09 -21.67
C ILE A 561 -16.23 -2.47 -20.29
N ASP A 562 -16.15 -3.33 -19.27
CA ASP A 562 -15.98 -2.95 -17.88
C ASP A 562 -14.59 -3.33 -17.38
N GLY A 563 -14.07 -2.55 -16.43
CA GLY A 563 -12.75 -2.74 -15.86
C GLY A 563 -11.69 -1.78 -16.42
N PRO A 564 -10.41 -2.02 -16.11
CA PRO A 564 -9.33 -1.18 -16.58
C PRO A 564 -9.08 -1.29 -18.09
N THR A 565 -9.02 -0.15 -18.78
CA THR A 565 -8.82 -0.05 -20.23
C THR A 565 -7.58 0.79 -20.56
N PRO A 566 -6.35 0.32 -20.27
CA PRO A 566 -5.13 0.94 -20.80
C PRO A 566 -5.11 0.84 -22.32
N LEU A 567 -4.21 1.59 -22.96
CA LEU A 567 -4.06 1.68 -24.42
C LEU A 567 -3.93 0.31 -25.09
N ALA A 568 -3.19 -0.63 -24.50
CA ALA A 568 -3.07 -1.99 -25.05
C ALA A 568 -4.42 -2.73 -25.10
N VAL A 569 -5.24 -2.60 -24.05
CA VAL A 569 -6.59 -3.19 -24.01
C VAL A 569 -7.51 -2.53 -25.02
N ILE A 570 -7.42 -1.21 -25.19
CA ILE A 570 -8.21 -0.48 -26.19
C ILE A 570 -7.96 -1.05 -27.59
N GLU A 571 -6.69 -1.24 -27.96
CA GLU A 571 -6.31 -1.83 -29.26
C GLU A 571 -6.75 -3.28 -29.42
N HIS A 572 -6.72 -4.05 -28.34
CA HIS A 572 -7.21 -5.43 -28.35
C HIS A 572 -8.73 -5.46 -28.57
N VAL A 573 -9.50 -4.59 -27.90
CA VAL A 573 -10.95 -4.44 -28.16
C VAL A 573 -11.21 -4.05 -29.62
N GLU A 574 -10.48 -3.06 -30.15
CA GLU A 574 -10.61 -2.63 -31.54
C GLU A 574 -10.28 -3.73 -32.54
N SER A 575 -9.22 -4.50 -32.28
CA SER A 575 -8.82 -5.63 -33.11
C SER A 575 -9.85 -6.76 -33.09
N ALA A 576 -10.36 -7.11 -31.91
CA ALA A 576 -11.40 -8.12 -31.75
C ALA A 576 -12.72 -7.69 -32.41
N ALA A 577 -13.14 -6.43 -32.22
CA ALA A 577 -14.34 -5.87 -32.82
C ALA A 577 -14.25 -5.87 -34.35
N LYS A 578 -13.12 -5.39 -34.91
CA LYS A 578 -12.89 -5.39 -36.36
C LYS A 578 -12.93 -6.80 -36.94
N ALA A 579 -12.34 -7.78 -36.26
CA ALA A 579 -12.34 -9.17 -36.70
C ALA A 579 -13.75 -9.80 -36.69
N ALA A 580 -14.61 -9.39 -35.74
CA ALA A 580 -15.99 -9.84 -35.63
C ALA A 580 -16.98 -9.07 -36.54
N GLY A 581 -16.54 -7.98 -37.18
CA GLY A 581 -17.43 -7.08 -37.94
C GLY A 581 -18.26 -6.13 -37.07
N ALA A 582 -17.82 -5.87 -35.84
CA ALA A 582 -18.39 -4.91 -34.90
C ALA A 582 -17.67 -3.55 -34.97
N THR A 583 -18.28 -2.49 -34.43
CA THR A 583 -17.67 -1.15 -34.38
C THR A 583 -17.48 -0.68 -32.94
N VAL A 584 -16.31 -0.13 -32.62
CA VAL A 584 -16.00 0.43 -31.30
C VAL A 584 -16.35 1.91 -31.27
N GLU A 585 -17.09 2.33 -30.25
CA GLU A 585 -17.36 3.72 -29.90
C GLU A 585 -16.65 4.07 -28.59
N LEU A 586 -15.76 5.07 -28.64
CA LEU A 586 -15.13 5.64 -27.45
C LEU A 586 -15.97 6.82 -26.95
N HIS A 587 -16.59 6.65 -25.78
CA HIS A 587 -17.43 7.65 -25.14
C HIS A 587 -16.63 8.40 -24.08
N ASN A 588 -16.26 9.65 -24.39
CA ASN A 588 -15.53 10.53 -23.48
C ASN A 588 -16.29 10.83 -22.18
N GLY A 589 -15.53 11.18 -21.13
CA GLY A 589 -16.05 11.45 -19.80
C GLY A 589 -16.59 12.87 -19.60
N VAL A 590 -16.98 13.19 -18.37
CA VAL A 590 -17.56 14.50 -17.98
C VAL A 590 -16.56 15.67 -18.06
N SER A 591 -15.26 15.37 -18.06
CA SER A 591 -14.17 16.34 -18.13
C SER A 591 -12.86 15.67 -18.58
N GLU A 592 -11.81 16.46 -18.75
CA GLU A 592 -10.46 15.97 -19.09
C GLU A 592 -9.84 15.04 -18.01
N TRP A 593 -10.38 15.10 -16.78
CA TRP A 593 -9.97 14.26 -15.63
C TRP A 593 -10.95 13.12 -15.39
N SER A 594 -11.48 12.55 -16.47
CA SER A 594 -12.40 11.42 -16.46
C SER A 594 -11.99 10.39 -17.50
N LEU A 595 -12.07 9.11 -17.15
CA LEU A 595 -11.70 8.02 -18.04
C LEU A 595 -12.80 7.78 -19.07
N PRO A 596 -12.48 7.47 -20.34
CA PRO A 596 -13.50 7.16 -21.33
C PRO A 596 -14.19 5.82 -21.04
N ARG A 597 -15.37 5.63 -21.63
CA ARG A 597 -16.10 4.35 -21.67
C ARG A 597 -16.02 3.78 -23.07
N MET A 598 -15.89 2.46 -23.18
CA MET A 598 -15.89 1.76 -24.46
C MET A 598 -17.19 1.01 -24.68
N VAL A 599 -17.81 1.21 -25.84
CA VAL A 599 -19.00 0.51 -26.29
C VAL A 599 -18.69 -0.17 -27.62
N VAL A 600 -19.01 -1.45 -27.73
CA VAL A 600 -18.91 -2.18 -28.99
C VAL A 600 -20.32 -2.37 -29.55
N ARG A 601 -20.61 -1.77 -30.70
CA ARG A 601 -21.88 -1.95 -31.43
C ARG A 601 -21.84 -3.24 -32.21
N VAL A 602 -22.87 -4.05 -32.03
CA VAL A 602 -23.02 -5.34 -32.71
C VAL A 602 -24.34 -5.35 -33.47
N GLY A 603 -24.29 -5.72 -34.75
CA GLY A 603 -25.49 -5.71 -35.61
C GLY A 603 -26.44 -6.88 -35.35
N ASP A 604 -25.94 -7.98 -34.80
CA ASP A 604 -26.74 -9.16 -34.43
C ASP A 604 -26.05 -10.01 -33.34
N ARG A 605 -26.75 -11.07 -32.91
CA ARG A 605 -26.27 -12.00 -31.87
C ARG A 605 -25.08 -12.87 -32.28
N ASN A 606 -24.89 -13.16 -33.57
CA ASN A 606 -23.76 -13.95 -34.03
C ASN A 606 -22.47 -13.13 -33.96
N VAL A 607 -22.52 -11.86 -34.40
CA VAL A 607 -21.41 -10.90 -34.27
C VAL A 607 -21.08 -10.67 -32.79
N GLN A 608 -22.09 -10.55 -31.93
CA GLN A 608 -21.89 -10.45 -30.49
C GLN A 608 -21.14 -11.65 -29.91
N ARG A 609 -21.57 -12.88 -30.22
CA ARG A 609 -20.91 -14.09 -29.73
C ARG A 609 -19.48 -14.20 -30.23
N ASP A 610 -19.24 -13.95 -31.53
CA ASP A 610 -17.91 -14.00 -32.13
C ASP A 610 -16.98 -12.94 -31.53
N PHE A 611 -17.47 -11.72 -31.26
CA PHE A 611 -16.70 -10.72 -30.53
C PHE A 611 -16.32 -11.17 -29.12
N VAL A 612 -17.28 -11.65 -28.32
CA VAL A 612 -17.01 -12.08 -26.93
C VAL A 612 -16.00 -13.23 -26.91
N GLU A 613 -16.11 -14.18 -27.83
CA GLU A 613 -15.16 -15.30 -27.97
C GLU A 613 -13.75 -14.81 -28.33
N ARG A 614 -13.63 -13.88 -29.30
CA ARG A 614 -12.33 -13.31 -29.72
C ARG A 614 -11.69 -12.43 -28.65
N PHE A 615 -12.48 -11.63 -27.94
CA PHE A 615 -11.99 -10.74 -26.90
C PHE A 615 -11.53 -11.52 -25.67
N GLY A 616 -12.16 -12.68 -25.40
CA GLY A 616 -11.64 -13.66 -24.43
C GLY A 616 -11.80 -13.29 -22.96
N TYR A 617 -12.61 -12.27 -22.64
CA TYR A 617 -12.92 -11.86 -21.27
C TYR A 617 -14.34 -12.28 -20.85
N PRO A 618 -14.56 -12.62 -19.57
CA PRO A 618 -15.84 -13.16 -19.10
C PRO A 618 -16.94 -12.10 -19.04
N GLU A 619 -18.20 -12.56 -19.10
CA GLU A 619 -19.36 -11.70 -18.83
C GLU A 619 -19.45 -11.31 -17.34
N ASP A 620 -19.86 -10.07 -17.07
CA ASP A 620 -20.05 -9.55 -15.72
C ASP A 620 -21.25 -10.20 -15.03
N ALA A 621 -21.02 -10.83 -13.87
CA ALA A 621 -22.03 -11.57 -13.11
C ALA A 621 -22.77 -10.73 -12.05
N ARG A 622 -22.55 -9.41 -11.96
CA ARG A 622 -23.16 -8.57 -10.93
C ARG A 622 -24.67 -8.45 -11.08
N THR A 623 -25.40 -9.00 -10.09
CA THR A 623 -26.88 -9.02 -10.08
C THR A 623 -27.50 -8.58 -8.75
N ARG A 624 -26.69 -8.26 -7.73
CA ARG A 624 -27.21 -7.98 -6.39
C ARG A 624 -27.76 -6.56 -6.29
N LYS A 625 -29.08 -6.43 -6.05
CA LYS A 625 -29.71 -5.14 -5.78
C LYS A 625 -29.24 -4.54 -4.46
N ALA A 626 -28.91 -3.25 -4.47
CA ALA A 626 -28.54 -2.48 -3.29
C ALA A 626 -29.73 -2.33 -2.33
N GLN A 627 -29.41 -2.30 -1.03
CA GLN A 627 -30.36 -2.05 0.04
C GLN A 627 -29.80 -0.99 0.96
N ALA A 628 -30.67 -0.17 1.55
CA ALA A 628 -30.28 0.70 2.65
C ALA A 628 -29.87 -0.18 3.84
N LYS A 629 -28.57 -0.17 4.17
CA LYS A 629 -27.99 -0.95 5.26
C LYS A 629 -27.43 0.00 6.32
N GLN A 630 -27.48 -0.45 7.57
CA GLN A 630 -26.94 0.25 8.73
C GLN A 630 -25.59 -0.36 9.11
N GLY A 631 -24.73 0.42 9.77
CA GLY A 631 -23.48 -0.11 10.33
C GLY A 631 -23.75 -1.04 11.51
N GLU A 632 -22.71 -1.73 11.97
CA GLU A 632 -22.82 -2.68 13.07
C GLU A 632 -23.05 -1.96 14.41
N GLN A 633 -24.01 -2.43 15.21
CA GLN A 633 -24.39 -1.78 16.48
C GLN A 633 -23.68 -2.34 17.71
N HIS A 634 -22.69 -3.21 17.54
CA HIS A 634 -21.95 -3.81 18.65
C HIS A 634 -21.09 -2.77 19.40
N ASP A 635 -20.74 -3.08 20.65
CA ASP A 635 -19.88 -2.20 21.42
C ASP A 635 -18.43 -2.27 20.95
N ALA A 636 -17.71 -1.15 21.00
CA ALA A 636 -16.33 -1.06 20.51
C ALA A 636 -15.32 -1.49 21.60
N HIS A 637 -15.62 -2.57 22.32
CA HIS A 637 -14.79 -3.02 23.44
C HIS A 637 -13.35 -3.30 22.99
N GLY A 638 -12.37 -2.72 23.71
CA GLY A 638 -10.94 -2.89 23.43
C GLY A 638 -10.40 -1.95 22.36
N TYR A 639 -11.25 -1.12 21.75
CA TYR A 639 -10.81 -0.01 20.91
C TYR A 639 -10.73 1.28 21.73
N HIS A 640 -9.79 2.15 21.37
CA HIS A 640 -9.64 3.50 21.93
C HIS A 640 -9.72 4.54 20.81
N VAL A 641 -10.10 5.76 21.15
CA VAL A 641 -10.22 6.86 20.17
C VAL A 641 -8.81 7.32 19.78
N VAL A 642 -8.57 7.41 18.47
CA VAL A 642 -7.33 7.99 17.93
C VAL A 642 -7.59 9.23 17.09
N ALA A 643 -8.78 9.38 16.51
CA ALA A 643 -9.16 10.59 15.79
C ALA A 643 -10.68 10.83 15.74
N ARG A 644 -11.07 12.07 15.41
CA ARG A 644 -12.47 12.50 15.18
C ARG A 644 -12.60 13.22 13.86
N PHE A 645 -13.68 12.96 13.12
CA PHE A 645 -13.96 13.59 11.84
C PHE A 645 -14.30 15.07 11.99
N ASP A 646 -13.57 15.93 11.28
CA ASP A 646 -13.87 17.35 11.08
C ASP A 646 -14.70 17.49 9.80
N ALA A 647 -16.01 17.75 9.96
CA ALA A 647 -16.94 17.85 8.84
C ALA A 647 -16.72 19.08 7.94
N GLN A 648 -16.06 20.14 8.43
CA GLN A 648 -15.75 21.29 7.59
C GLN A 648 -14.60 20.95 6.64
N ARG A 649 -13.54 20.37 7.21
CA ARG A 649 -12.33 20.09 6.44
C ARG A 649 -12.35 18.75 5.71
N GLY A 650 -13.23 17.84 6.13
CA GLY A 650 -13.40 16.51 5.51
C GLY A 650 -12.26 15.54 5.83
N PHE A 651 -11.71 15.57 7.04
CA PHE A 651 -10.67 14.63 7.46
C PHE A 651 -10.76 14.28 8.95
N PHE A 652 -10.11 13.19 9.35
CA PHE A 652 -10.01 12.79 10.75
C PHE A 652 -8.85 13.52 11.43
N VAL A 653 -9.14 14.20 12.53
CA VAL A 653 -8.17 14.95 13.34
C VAL A 653 -7.83 14.13 14.58
N SER A 654 -6.54 13.93 14.85
CA SER A 654 -6.06 13.21 16.03
C SER A 654 -6.74 13.71 17.30
N ARG A 655 -7.33 12.77 18.05
CA ARG A 655 -8.02 13.01 19.32
C ARG A 655 -7.97 11.73 20.13
N PHE A 656 -7.63 11.87 21.41
CA PHE A 656 -7.51 10.75 22.34
C PHE A 656 -8.48 10.94 23.52
N ASP A 657 -9.72 11.31 23.20
CA ASP A 657 -10.77 11.55 24.19
C ASP A 657 -11.28 10.20 24.74
N ASP A 658 -11.32 10.03 26.07
CA ASP A 658 -11.89 8.81 26.71
C ASP A 658 -13.41 8.69 26.51
N GLN A 659 -14.07 9.81 26.26
CA GLN A 659 -15.51 9.88 26.00
C GLN A 659 -15.78 10.14 24.52
N MET A 660 -16.81 9.47 23.97
CA MET A 660 -17.29 9.68 22.61
C MET A 660 -18.63 10.42 22.62
N PRO A 661 -18.64 11.77 22.72
CA PRO A 661 -19.86 12.56 22.50
C PRO A 661 -20.36 12.42 21.05
N GLU A 662 -21.35 13.21 20.64
CA GLU A 662 -21.85 13.16 19.26
C GLU A 662 -20.74 13.47 18.23
N GLY A 663 -20.57 12.60 17.24
CA GLY A 663 -19.54 12.73 16.21
C GLY A 663 -19.24 11.41 15.49
N LEU A 664 -18.31 11.49 14.54
CA LEU A 664 -17.74 10.32 13.86
C LEU A 664 -16.28 10.17 14.31
N TYR A 665 -15.92 8.99 14.81
CA TYR A 665 -14.65 8.69 15.44
C TYR A 665 -13.90 7.61 14.65
N ARG A 666 -12.58 7.72 14.61
CA ARG A 666 -11.66 6.66 14.16
C ARG A 666 -11.05 6.05 15.43
N LEU A 667 -11.17 4.73 15.54
CA LEU A 667 -10.77 3.96 16.71
C LEU A 667 -9.70 2.94 16.33
N GLU A 668 -8.77 2.69 17.24
CA GLU A 668 -7.67 1.72 17.09
C GLU A 668 -7.68 0.74 18.27
N ARG A 669 -7.10 -0.45 18.08
CA ARG A 669 -6.88 -1.42 19.15
C ARG A 669 -5.38 -1.57 19.38
N ASN A 670 -4.93 -1.40 20.63
CA ASN A 670 -3.50 -1.49 21.01
C ASN A 670 -2.90 -2.88 20.72
N GLU A 671 -3.74 -3.91 20.77
CA GLU A 671 -3.36 -5.31 20.58
C GLU A 671 -3.90 -5.82 19.24
N GLY A 672 -3.05 -5.76 18.21
CA GLY A 672 -3.25 -6.49 16.96
C GLY A 672 -3.14 -5.64 15.70
N LYS A 673 -2.72 -6.30 14.62
CA LYS A 673 -2.62 -5.75 13.25
C LYS A 673 -4.01 -5.54 12.62
N ARG A 674 -5.03 -5.05 13.32
CA ARG A 674 -6.39 -4.89 12.75
C ARG A 674 -6.59 -3.50 12.13
N PRO A 675 -7.44 -3.36 11.08
CA PRO A 675 -7.86 -2.06 10.56
C PRO A 675 -8.51 -1.17 11.62
N TYR A 676 -8.48 0.14 11.36
CA TYR A 676 -9.27 1.10 12.13
C TYR A 676 -10.75 0.77 12.09
N LEU A 677 -11.43 1.05 13.20
CA LEU A 677 -12.88 0.98 13.31
C LEU A 677 -13.43 2.41 13.32
N TYR A 678 -14.43 2.69 12.47
CA TYR A 678 -15.06 4.00 12.41
C TYR A 678 -16.42 3.95 13.10
N ARG A 679 -16.60 4.75 14.15
CA ARG A 679 -17.81 4.74 14.98
C ARG A 679 -18.55 6.06 14.89
N SER A 680 -19.82 6.01 14.48
CA SER A 680 -20.69 7.17 14.38
C SER A 680 -21.68 7.21 15.55
N VAL A 681 -21.60 8.28 16.34
CA VAL A 681 -22.45 8.58 17.49
C VAL A 681 -23.32 9.79 17.15
N VAL A 682 -24.65 9.63 17.18
CA VAL A 682 -25.62 10.68 16.86
C VAL A 682 -26.71 10.66 17.93
N GLY A 683 -27.06 11.83 18.46
CA GLY A 683 -28.08 11.96 19.51
C GLY A 683 -29.38 11.27 19.17
N GLY A 684 -29.90 10.48 20.12
CA GLY A 684 -31.17 9.76 19.97
C GLY A 684 -31.13 8.57 19.01
N LYS A 685 -29.95 8.14 18.52
CA LYS A 685 -29.79 6.96 17.67
C LYS A 685 -28.74 6.00 18.25
N PRO A 686 -28.89 4.66 18.07
CA PRO A 686 -27.85 3.71 18.47
C PRO A 686 -26.56 4.01 17.69
N ALA A 687 -25.41 3.81 18.33
CA ALA A 687 -24.12 3.94 17.66
C ALA A 687 -23.98 2.89 16.55
N GLU A 688 -23.28 3.24 15.48
CA GLU A 688 -23.00 2.30 14.38
C GLU A 688 -21.51 2.34 14.04
N ASN A 689 -20.95 1.17 13.77
CA ASN A 689 -19.56 0.97 13.41
C ASN A 689 -19.41 0.54 11.94
N PHE A 690 -18.28 0.93 11.37
CA PHE A 690 -17.92 0.74 9.97
C PHE A 690 -16.44 0.40 9.87
N ALA A 691 -16.05 -0.38 8.88
CA ALA A 691 -14.64 -0.66 8.58
C ALA A 691 -14.04 0.35 7.60
N SER A 692 -14.86 0.93 6.74
CA SER A 692 -14.52 1.88 5.69
C SER A 692 -14.83 3.31 6.14
N PRO A 693 -13.86 4.22 6.01
CA PRO A 693 -14.07 5.64 6.28
C PRO A 693 -15.11 6.27 5.35
N SER A 694 -15.13 5.89 4.06
CA SER A 694 -16.04 6.49 3.07
C SER A 694 -17.51 6.16 3.37
N ILE A 695 -17.79 4.90 3.72
CA ILE A 695 -19.14 4.48 4.14
C ILE A 695 -19.50 5.08 5.50
N ALA A 696 -18.55 5.19 6.43
CA ALA A 696 -18.77 5.82 7.71
C ALA A 696 -19.16 7.30 7.56
N ILE A 697 -18.47 8.06 6.70
CA ILE A 697 -18.77 9.47 6.42
C ILE A 697 -20.15 9.61 5.78
N LEU A 698 -20.42 8.84 4.71
CA LEU A 698 -21.71 8.85 4.01
C LEU A 698 -22.86 8.56 5.00
N SER A 699 -22.72 7.49 5.78
CA SER A 699 -23.73 7.04 6.74
C SER A 699 -23.88 8.03 7.90
N HIS A 700 -22.79 8.60 8.43
CA HIS A 700 -22.84 9.59 9.50
C HIS A 700 -23.62 10.84 9.09
N HIS A 701 -23.35 11.38 7.89
CA HIS A 701 -24.10 12.52 7.37
C HIS A 701 -25.58 12.18 7.13
N ALA A 702 -25.89 10.99 6.62
CA ALA A 702 -27.26 10.51 6.46
C ALA A 702 -27.98 10.40 7.82
N ARG A 703 -27.30 9.87 8.84
CA ARG A 703 -27.84 9.73 10.20
C ARG A 703 -28.06 11.07 10.89
N MET A 704 -27.30 12.10 10.56
CA MET A 704 -27.56 13.48 10.99
C MET A 704 -28.67 14.19 10.19
N SER A 705 -29.37 13.49 9.29
CA SER A 705 -30.37 14.07 8.38
C SER A 705 -29.83 15.23 7.55
N ARG A 706 -28.53 15.22 7.23
CA ARG A 706 -27.89 16.21 6.37
C ARG A 706 -28.13 15.88 4.90
N ARG A 707 -28.05 16.91 4.06
CA ARG A 707 -28.10 16.77 2.61
C ARG A 707 -26.79 16.13 2.15
N LEU A 708 -26.88 15.00 1.46
CA LEU A 708 -25.69 14.28 0.97
C LEU A 708 -25.26 14.77 -0.40
N PHE A 709 -26.20 14.86 -1.34
CA PHE A 709 -25.91 15.25 -2.72
C PHE A 709 -26.85 16.32 -3.24
N ARG A 710 -26.40 17.04 -4.26
CA ARG A 710 -27.17 18.03 -5.01
C ARG A 710 -27.12 17.69 -6.49
N TYR A 711 -28.29 17.70 -7.13
CA TYR A 711 -28.46 17.49 -8.56
C TYR A 711 -28.94 18.78 -9.25
N ASP A 712 -28.23 19.21 -10.28
CA ASP A 712 -28.52 20.43 -11.04
C ASP A 712 -29.31 20.20 -12.34
N GLY A 713 -29.73 18.97 -12.60
CA GLY A 713 -30.41 18.59 -13.84
C GLY A 713 -29.53 17.86 -14.84
N SER A 714 -28.21 17.82 -14.60
CA SER A 714 -27.27 17.06 -15.43
C SER A 714 -26.18 16.37 -14.61
N LEU A 715 -25.71 17.02 -13.56
CA LEU A 715 -24.62 16.55 -12.71
C LEU A 715 -25.09 16.41 -11.27
N LEU A 716 -24.70 15.30 -10.65
CA LEU A 716 -24.82 15.09 -9.20
C LEU A 716 -23.47 15.39 -8.55
N VAL A 717 -23.47 16.20 -7.50
CA VAL A 717 -22.28 16.56 -6.73
C VAL A 717 -22.51 16.36 -5.23
N GLY A 718 -21.45 16.07 -4.48
CA GLY A 718 -21.50 16.01 -3.02
C GLY A 718 -21.86 17.39 -2.41
N SER A 719 -22.75 17.39 -1.42
CA SER A 719 -23.17 18.59 -0.68
C SER A 719 -22.33 18.85 0.56
N ALA A 720 -21.49 17.89 0.96
CA ALA A 720 -20.57 17.99 2.09
C ALA A 720 -19.19 17.43 1.71
N SER A 721 -18.15 17.87 2.42
CA SER A 721 -16.77 17.44 2.21
C SER A 721 -16.65 15.91 2.29
N ARG A 722 -15.96 15.30 1.31
CA ARG A 722 -15.71 13.85 1.19
C ARG A 722 -16.96 12.95 1.08
N VAL A 723 -18.16 13.51 0.88
CA VAL A 723 -19.33 12.69 0.54
C VAL A 723 -19.23 12.25 -0.92
N VAL A 724 -19.02 10.94 -1.12
CA VAL A 724 -18.94 10.28 -2.42
C VAL A 724 -19.98 9.14 -2.49
N LEU A 725 -20.39 8.75 -3.69
CA LEU A 725 -21.18 7.54 -3.88
C LEU A 725 -20.28 6.32 -3.59
N PRO A 726 -20.83 5.18 -3.13
CA PRO A 726 -20.10 3.91 -3.22
C PRO A 726 -19.65 3.66 -4.67
N SER A 727 -18.43 3.16 -4.87
CA SER A 727 -17.82 2.97 -6.21
C SER A 727 -18.67 2.05 -7.08
N SER A 728 -19.27 1.02 -6.47
CA SER A 728 -20.21 0.11 -7.12
C SER A 728 -21.44 0.82 -7.69
N TRP A 729 -21.90 1.89 -7.03
CA TRP A 729 -23.05 2.68 -7.49
C TRP A 729 -22.64 3.71 -8.53
N ALA A 730 -21.43 4.28 -8.41
CA ALA A 730 -20.86 5.15 -9.43
C ALA A 730 -20.61 4.39 -10.74
N GLN A 731 -20.13 3.14 -10.67
CA GLN A 731 -19.97 2.30 -11.85
C GLN A 731 -21.33 1.92 -12.45
N TRP A 732 -22.31 1.53 -11.63
CA TRP A 732 -23.68 1.31 -12.14
C TRP A 732 -24.23 2.54 -12.89
N ALA A 733 -23.97 3.73 -12.35
CA ALA A 733 -24.35 4.98 -12.98
C ALA A 733 -23.63 5.18 -14.32
N SER A 734 -22.31 5.00 -14.37
CA SER A 734 -21.52 5.18 -15.59
C SER A 734 -21.84 4.13 -16.65
N ASP A 735 -22.22 2.92 -16.26
CA ASP A 735 -22.68 1.87 -17.16
C ASP A 735 -23.96 2.28 -17.88
N ARG A 736 -24.93 2.86 -17.13
CA ARG A 736 -26.21 3.31 -17.70
C ARG A 736 -26.06 4.56 -18.55
N THR A 737 -25.24 5.50 -18.12
CA THR A 737 -25.07 6.79 -18.80
C THR A 737 -23.99 6.79 -19.87
N VAL A 738 -23.22 5.70 -19.93
CA VAL A 738 -22.03 5.54 -20.77
C VAL A 738 -21.07 6.71 -20.55
N CYS A 739 -20.96 7.23 -19.32
CA CYS A 739 -20.11 8.37 -18.99
C CYS A 739 -19.57 8.23 -17.57
N ASN A 740 -18.25 8.21 -17.41
CA ASN A 740 -17.63 8.11 -16.09
C ASN A 740 -17.72 9.44 -15.33
N ALA A 741 -17.73 9.31 -13.99
CA ALA A 741 -17.53 10.43 -13.09
C ALA A 741 -16.12 11.05 -13.28
N GLY A 742 -15.95 12.26 -12.78
CA GLY A 742 -14.68 12.98 -12.87
C GLY A 742 -14.74 14.36 -12.23
N LEU A 743 -13.66 15.12 -12.36
CA LEU A 743 -13.56 16.46 -11.77
C LEU A 743 -13.99 17.55 -12.74
N VAL A 744 -14.92 18.40 -12.32
CA VAL A 744 -15.35 19.58 -13.07
C VAL A 744 -14.91 20.86 -12.37
N MET A 745 -14.40 21.82 -13.15
CA MET A 745 -14.03 23.13 -12.61
C MET A 745 -15.29 23.96 -12.39
N ARG A 746 -15.55 24.39 -11.14
CA ARG A 746 -16.66 25.30 -10.79
C ARG A 746 -16.18 26.37 -9.83
N GLY A 747 -16.33 27.64 -10.22
CA GLY A 747 -15.92 28.77 -9.37
C GLY A 747 -14.44 28.74 -8.99
N GLY A 748 -13.57 28.30 -9.90
CA GLY A 748 -12.12 28.19 -9.68
C GLY A 748 -11.69 27.03 -8.78
N THR A 749 -12.60 26.13 -8.40
CA THR A 749 -12.30 24.93 -7.63
C THR A 749 -12.72 23.68 -8.38
N TRP A 750 -11.88 22.64 -8.34
CA TRP A 750 -12.23 21.33 -8.84
C TRP A 750 -13.25 20.65 -7.92
N ILE A 751 -14.36 20.19 -8.50
CA ILE A 751 -15.44 19.49 -7.78
C ILE A 751 -15.66 18.14 -8.45
N TYR A 752 -15.68 17.07 -7.65
CA TYR A 752 -16.01 15.74 -8.13
C TYR A 752 -17.50 15.61 -8.46
N ALA A 753 -17.83 15.15 -9.67
CA ALA A 753 -19.20 15.12 -10.19
C ALA A 753 -19.52 13.80 -10.90
N TYR A 754 -20.78 13.37 -10.76
CA TYR A 754 -21.33 12.19 -11.40
C TYR A 754 -22.30 12.62 -12.53
N PRO A 755 -22.05 12.24 -13.80
CA PRO A 755 -22.95 12.49 -14.92
C PRO A 755 -24.18 11.58 -14.84
N LEU A 756 -25.35 12.15 -14.57
CA LEU A 756 -26.57 11.39 -14.28
C LEU A 756 -27.81 11.98 -14.94
N GLY A 757 -28.64 11.10 -15.51
CA GLY A 757 -30.00 11.42 -15.95
C GLY A 757 -31.00 11.51 -14.80
N SER A 758 -32.19 12.05 -15.10
CA SER A 758 -33.25 12.18 -14.10
C SER A 758 -33.81 10.82 -13.63
N GLY A 759 -33.71 9.79 -14.48
CA GLY A 759 -34.08 8.41 -14.17
C GLY A 759 -33.16 7.80 -13.12
N GLU A 760 -31.84 7.87 -13.33
CA GLU A 760 -30.82 7.35 -12.42
C GLU A 760 -30.89 8.06 -11.07
N VAL A 761 -31.04 9.39 -11.07
CA VAL A 761 -31.22 10.17 -9.83
C VAL A 761 -32.48 9.72 -9.07
N SER A 762 -33.55 9.32 -9.78
CA SER A 762 -34.77 8.83 -9.14
C SER A 762 -34.61 7.46 -8.51
N ILE A 763 -33.81 6.58 -9.11
CA ILE A 763 -33.43 5.30 -8.51
C ILE A 763 -32.55 5.54 -7.28
N LEU A 764 -31.50 6.35 -7.40
CA LEU A 764 -30.58 6.66 -6.29
C LEU A 764 -31.27 7.38 -5.12
N SER A 765 -32.26 8.23 -5.39
CA SER A 765 -33.03 8.93 -4.35
C SER A 765 -33.76 7.96 -3.40
N GLY A 766 -33.99 6.71 -3.82
CA GLY A 766 -34.56 5.67 -2.96
C GLY A 766 -33.57 5.08 -1.94
N LEU A 767 -32.27 5.33 -2.11
CA LEU A 767 -31.20 4.81 -1.26
C LEU A 767 -30.51 5.92 -0.44
N ILE A 768 -30.36 7.11 -1.03
CA ILE A 768 -29.63 8.24 -0.46
C ILE A 768 -30.38 9.56 -0.66
N ALA A 769 -30.18 10.51 0.25
CA ALA A 769 -30.81 11.82 0.18
C ALA A 769 -30.18 12.71 -0.90
N ILE A 770 -30.99 13.10 -1.90
CA ILE A 770 -30.55 13.95 -3.03
C ILE A 770 -31.44 15.20 -3.11
N GLU A 771 -30.82 16.38 -3.07
CA GLU A 771 -31.49 17.66 -3.35
C GLU A 771 -31.59 17.89 -4.86
N ARG A 772 -32.79 18.27 -5.35
CA ARG A 772 -33.02 18.54 -6.77
C ARG A 772 -33.33 20.01 -7.02
N SER A 773 -32.66 20.58 -8.01
CA SER A 773 -32.90 21.94 -8.51
C SER A 773 -34.00 21.87 -9.59
N GLY A 774 -35.29 21.82 -9.22
CA GLY A 774 -36.36 21.79 -10.25
C GLY A 774 -37.81 21.70 -9.74
N THR A 775 -38.70 22.43 -10.42
CA THR A 775 -40.14 22.66 -10.16
C THR A 775 -41.06 21.56 -10.67
N GLY A 776 -40.70 20.28 -10.47
CA GLY A 776 -41.48 19.14 -10.97
C GLY A 776 -41.96 18.22 -9.86
N GLY A 777 -43.01 18.56 -9.10
CA GLY A 777 -43.70 17.52 -8.35
C GLY A 777 -45.06 17.88 -7.77
N THR A 778 -45.41 17.13 -6.74
CA THR A 778 -46.77 16.96 -6.24
C THR A 778 -47.45 18.30 -5.96
N PRO A 779 -48.65 18.57 -6.51
CA PRO A 779 -49.31 19.89 -6.47
C PRO A 779 -49.50 20.52 -5.08
N TRP A 780 -49.40 19.73 -4.00
CA TRP A 780 -49.50 20.22 -2.62
C TRP A 780 -48.15 20.75 -2.09
N ILE A 781 -47.02 20.15 -2.50
CA ILE A 781 -45.67 20.59 -2.13
C ILE A 781 -45.38 21.93 -2.81
N ASP A 782 -45.74 22.04 -4.09
CA ASP A 782 -45.55 23.27 -4.86
C ASP A 782 -46.39 24.42 -4.27
N ARG A 783 -47.62 24.13 -3.81
CA ARG A 783 -48.46 25.07 -3.04
C ARG A 783 -47.84 25.45 -1.68
N PHE A 784 -47.22 24.51 -0.97
CA PHE A 784 -46.56 24.79 0.31
C PHE A 784 -45.31 25.68 0.13
N THR A 785 -44.52 25.43 -0.91
CA THR A 785 -43.33 26.21 -1.24
C THR A 785 -43.65 27.56 -1.87
N ALA A 786 -44.80 27.73 -2.53
CA ALA A 786 -45.24 29.01 -3.10
C ALA A 786 -45.75 30.00 -2.04
N SER A 787 -46.03 29.56 -0.82
CA SER A 787 -46.50 30.43 0.26
C SER A 787 -45.38 31.33 0.82
N ALA A 788 -45.63 32.63 0.92
CA ALA A 788 -44.67 33.62 1.41
C ALA A 788 -44.18 33.35 2.85
N SER A 789 -44.99 32.67 3.68
CA SER A 789 -44.65 32.28 5.06
C SER A 789 -43.66 31.11 5.16
N ASN A 790 -43.29 30.49 4.03
CA ASN A 790 -42.41 29.32 3.96
C ASN A 790 -41.12 29.58 3.16
N ARG A 791 -40.81 30.84 2.82
CA ARG A 791 -39.51 31.22 2.24
C ARG A 791 -38.36 30.70 3.12
N GLY A 792 -37.42 29.98 2.51
CA GLY A 792 -36.24 29.42 3.18
C GLY A 792 -36.45 28.07 3.88
N LYS A 793 -37.68 27.58 4.04
CA LYS A 793 -37.94 26.27 4.65
C LYS A 793 -37.72 25.13 3.64
N ALA A 794 -37.15 24.02 4.11
CA ALA A 794 -36.96 22.81 3.32
C ALA A 794 -37.93 21.73 3.78
N ILE A 795 -38.59 21.04 2.85
CA ILE A 795 -39.42 19.87 3.15
C ILE A 795 -38.57 18.63 2.97
N HIS A 796 -38.55 17.78 4.00
CA HIS A 796 -37.92 16.47 3.97
C HIS A 796 -39.00 15.39 3.85
N ASP A 797 -39.08 14.74 2.68
CA ASP A 797 -39.96 13.58 2.52
C ASP A 797 -39.21 12.30 2.92
N GLY A 798 -39.48 11.82 4.14
CA GLY A 798 -38.85 10.62 4.69
C GLY A 798 -39.20 9.31 3.95
N ARG A 799 -40.27 9.27 3.15
CA ARG A 799 -40.63 8.08 2.36
C ARG A 799 -39.93 8.04 1.01
N SER A 800 -39.61 9.19 0.43
CA SER A 800 -38.99 9.27 -0.90
C SER A 800 -37.54 9.77 -0.90
N GLY A 801 -36.99 10.11 0.27
CA GLY A 801 -35.62 10.63 0.40
C GLY A 801 -35.41 12.02 -0.24
N LYS A 802 -36.50 12.68 -0.66
CA LYS A 802 -36.45 13.96 -1.40
C LYS A 802 -36.44 15.15 -0.46
N ILE A 803 -35.54 16.10 -0.72
CA ILE A 803 -35.51 17.40 -0.05
C ILE A 803 -35.80 18.50 -1.07
N ARG A 804 -36.79 19.36 -0.80
CA ARG A 804 -37.20 20.46 -1.70
C ARG A 804 -37.22 21.81 -0.99
N ARG A 805 -36.86 22.89 -1.70
CA ARG A 805 -36.92 24.29 -1.26
C ARG A 805 -37.92 25.10 -2.09
N ALA A 806 -38.56 26.07 -1.45
CA ALA A 806 -39.17 27.21 -2.12
C ALA A 806 -38.08 28.09 -2.74
N GLY A 807 -38.13 28.33 -4.05
CA GLY A 807 -37.11 29.09 -4.75
C GLY A 807 -36.98 30.53 -4.23
N SER A 808 -35.76 30.94 -3.88
CA SER A 808 -35.34 32.33 -4.09
C SER A 808 -34.83 32.40 -5.52
N ALA A 809 -35.40 33.29 -6.34
CA ALA A 809 -34.80 33.66 -7.61
C ALA A 809 -33.32 33.99 -7.37
N LEU A 810 -32.44 33.44 -8.21
CA LEU A 810 -31.04 33.83 -8.28
C LEU A 810 -30.96 35.35 -8.39
N GLU A 811 -30.41 36.00 -7.36
CA GLU A 811 -29.76 37.29 -7.58
C GLU A 811 -28.58 37.01 -8.52
N LYS A 812 -28.67 37.53 -9.75
CA LYS A 812 -27.49 37.79 -10.57
C LYS A 812 -26.56 38.67 -9.73
N ARG A 813 -25.39 38.15 -9.35
CA ARG A 813 -24.25 38.98 -8.97
C ARG A 813 -23.19 38.81 -10.04
N ASN A 814 -22.93 39.95 -10.69
CA ASN A 814 -21.83 40.18 -11.62
C ASN A 814 -20.48 39.89 -10.97
#